data_AF-A0A8J2Q6E4-F1
#
_entry.id   AF-A0A8J2Q6E4-F1
#
_cell.length_a   1.000
_cell.length_b   1.000
_cell.length_c   1.000
_cell.angle_alpha   90.00
_cell.angle_beta   90.00
_cell.angle_gamma   90.00
#
_symmetry.space_group_name_H-M   'P 1'
#
loop_
_entity.id
_entity.type
_entity.pdbx_description
1 polymer ?
#
loop_
_entity_poly.entity_id
_entity_poly.type
_entity_poly.pdbx_seq_one_letter_code
_entity_poly.pdbx_strand_id
1 'polypeptide(L)'
;MSVDQHPKGRPIHQGSHKGKGIAVLTSGGDSQGMNAATRAVVRVGIYLGCKVYFIKEGYQGLVDGGDNIVEASWSSVSGIIHKGGTVIGSARCKDFTTRPGRISGAQNLVDRGITNLVVIGGDGSLTGANIFRQEWPGILDELLAQKKITEEQRGKYGHLNICGMVGSIDNDFCGTDMTIGTDSALHRIIDCVDAIVSTAYSHQRTFILEVMGRHCGYLAIVGGLTTEADFVFIPENPPLPDWPQRLYLALVGALASEADYVFIPEWPPEIGWPTKLCSKLTQEREAGQRLNIIIVAEGAIDRNGDPISAEKIKQVVVDNLHQDTRITVLGHVQRGGSPSAFDRVLGCRMGAEAVMALMEATVESPAYVVSLDGNQAIRLPLMACVEKTKAVAKAMEEKQWDLAVQLRGRSFARNLDTFKMLTRLKPPKSAYDAEGKATGGFTLAIMHAGAPCCGMNAAVRSFVRNCIYRGDTVLGVHDGVDGLIEGNLEEIKWSDVTGWVAQGGAFLGTKRTLPTSDNMPLIAAQLKKFQVKALLIIGGFEAYQTVLMFAENRDKFKAFAIPLICIPATISNNVPGTDFSLGCDTALNEITEICDRIRQSAQGTKRRTFIVETMGGYCGYLATMAGLAGGADAAYIFEESSTIEQLVTDVKHLSSKMATGGISRGLVLRNESANENYNTDFIQRLYSEEGKEYFTTRVNVLGHMQQGGSPTPFDRNMGTKMAAKAVEWLVDKLMNDKSFETPQSAVMLGIVRRQYKFTPLQELKLYTDFKHRIPCDQWWLKIRPLLRILAKHESTYEEEGVAIDAEEATESIT
;
A
#
# COMPACT_ATOMS: atom_id res chain seq x y z
N MET A 1 -1.25 -24.82 15.28
CA MET A 1 -2.71 -24.64 15.41
C MET A 1 -3.29 -24.63 14.00
N SER A 2 -4.50 -25.17 13.79
CA SER A 2 -5.09 -25.33 12.46
C SER A 2 -5.32 -23.99 11.76
N VAL A 3 -4.93 -23.90 10.48
CA VAL A 3 -5.04 -22.68 9.64
C VAL A 3 -6.49 -22.42 9.18
N ASP A 4 -7.44 -23.24 9.62
CA ASP A 4 -8.70 -23.50 8.91
C ASP A 4 -9.96 -23.23 9.77
N GLN A 5 -9.95 -22.09 10.48
CA GLN A 5 -11.14 -21.50 11.08
C GLN A 5 -11.27 -20.01 10.69
N HIS A 6 -11.32 -19.77 9.38
CA HIS A 6 -11.89 -18.54 8.88
C HIS A 6 -13.42 -18.57 9.09
N PRO A 7 -14.03 -17.57 9.76
CA PRO A 7 -15.48 -17.41 9.68
C PRO A 7 -15.84 -17.17 8.21
N LYS A 8 -16.69 -18.03 7.64
CA LYS A 8 -17.18 -17.84 6.27
C LYS A 8 -18.07 -16.58 6.27
N GLY A 9 -17.71 -15.59 5.46
CA GLY A 9 -18.48 -14.36 5.30
C GLY A 9 -19.92 -14.69 4.94
N ARG A 10 -20.87 -13.95 5.50
CA ARG A 10 -22.29 -14.22 5.24
C ARG A 10 -22.61 -13.83 3.78
N PRO A 11 -23.29 -14.69 3.00
CA PRO A 11 -23.71 -14.32 1.65
C PRO A 11 -24.80 -13.24 1.69
N ILE A 12 -24.56 -12.12 1.03
CA ILE A 12 -25.49 -10.98 0.99
C ILE A 12 -26.18 -10.89 -0.36
N HIS A 13 -27.52 -10.84 -0.33
CA HIS A 13 -28.36 -10.79 -1.50
C HIS A 13 -28.91 -9.38 -1.78
N GLN A 14 -29.17 -9.10 -3.06
CA GLN A 14 -29.76 -7.86 -3.56
C GLN A 14 -31.10 -7.56 -2.88
N GLY A 15 -31.33 -6.29 -2.53
CA GLY A 15 -32.61 -5.83 -1.97
C GLY A 15 -32.92 -6.26 -0.53
N SER A 16 -31.99 -6.92 0.15
CA SER A 16 -32.10 -7.43 1.54
C SER A 16 -32.46 -6.37 2.60
N HIS A 17 -32.18 -5.08 2.34
CA HIS A 17 -32.40 -3.97 3.26
C HIS A 17 -33.31 -2.87 2.67
N LYS A 18 -34.25 -3.28 1.80
CA LYS A 18 -35.17 -2.39 1.09
C LYS A 18 -35.83 -1.35 2.00
N GLY A 19 -35.59 -0.07 1.69
CA GLY A 19 -36.23 1.07 2.38
C GLY A 19 -35.50 1.61 3.61
N LYS A 20 -34.35 1.04 4.03
CA LYS A 20 -33.45 1.72 4.98
C LYS A 20 -32.85 2.99 4.33
N GLY A 21 -32.73 4.07 5.11
CA GLY A 21 -32.09 5.33 4.69
C GLY A 21 -30.63 5.39 5.15
N ILE A 22 -29.70 5.60 4.21
CA ILE A 22 -28.26 5.78 4.42
C ILE A 22 -27.86 7.16 3.91
N ALA A 23 -26.99 7.88 4.62
CA ALA A 23 -26.29 9.04 4.08
C ALA A 23 -24.77 8.87 4.12
N VAL A 24 -24.07 9.54 3.19
CA VAL A 24 -22.62 9.64 3.17
C VAL A 24 -22.19 11.10 3.12
N LEU A 25 -21.21 11.46 3.96
CA LEU A 25 -20.58 12.76 4.00
C LEU A 25 -19.05 12.63 4.05
N THR A 26 -18.35 13.58 3.43
CA THR A 26 -16.90 13.78 3.59
C THR A 26 -16.68 15.03 4.43
N SER A 27 -15.75 14.97 5.38
CA SER A 27 -15.48 16.09 6.29
C SER A 27 -14.03 16.12 6.75
N GLY A 28 -13.47 17.33 6.88
CA GLY A 28 -12.07 17.56 7.20
C GLY A 28 -11.27 17.95 5.96
N GLY A 29 -9.94 17.82 6.03
CA GLY A 29 -9.09 17.94 4.84
C GLY A 29 -9.38 16.80 3.88
N ASP A 30 -9.41 17.09 2.58
CA ASP A 30 -9.62 16.07 1.57
C ASP A 30 -8.38 15.18 1.38
N SER A 31 -8.63 13.99 0.85
CA SER A 31 -7.61 13.02 0.47
C SER A 31 -8.05 12.26 -0.78
N GLN A 32 -7.07 11.82 -1.57
CA GLN A 32 -7.32 11.07 -2.79
C GLN A 32 -7.91 9.69 -2.42
N GLY A 33 -8.97 9.27 -3.11
CA GLY A 33 -9.66 8.00 -2.83
C GLY A 33 -10.98 8.15 -2.06
N MET A 34 -11.26 9.30 -1.43
CA MET A 34 -12.58 9.59 -0.83
C MET A 34 -13.74 9.38 -1.83
N ASN A 35 -13.53 9.70 -3.11
CA ASN A 35 -14.48 9.46 -4.19
C ASN A 35 -14.71 7.96 -4.51
N ALA A 36 -13.70 7.11 -4.34
CA ALA A 36 -13.83 5.67 -4.51
C ALA A 36 -14.67 5.05 -3.38
N ALA A 37 -14.41 5.48 -2.13
CA ALA A 37 -15.21 5.11 -0.97
C ALA A 37 -16.67 5.59 -1.09
N THR A 38 -16.88 6.86 -1.42
CA THR A 38 -18.23 7.42 -1.68
C THR A 38 -18.97 6.65 -2.78
N ARG A 39 -18.28 6.29 -3.87
CA ARG A 39 -18.85 5.45 -4.94
C ARG A 39 -19.28 4.08 -4.45
N ALA A 40 -18.48 3.43 -3.62
CA ALA A 40 -18.81 2.10 -3.09
C ALA A 40 -20.00 2.15 -2.13
N VAL A 41 -20.02 3.11 -1.18
CA VAL A 41 -21.15 3.31 -0.26
C VAL A 41 -22.47 3.48 -1.02
N VAL A 42 -22.50 4.32 -2.06
CA VAL A 42 -23.70 4.52 -2.89
C VAL A 42 -24.08 3.25 -3.65
N ARG A 43 -23.13 2.58 -4.31
CA ARG A 43 -23.45 1.42 -5.15
C ARG A 43 -23.86 0.19 -4.34
N VAL A 44 -23.19 -0.09 -3.23
CA VAL A 44 -23.55 -1.18 -2.33
C VAL A 44 -24.86 -0.87 -1.60
N GLY A 45 -25.06 0.35 -1.09
CA GLY A 45 -26.33 0.74 -0.48
C GLY A 45 -27.53 0.59 -1.42
N ILE A 46 -27.40 1.03 -2.69
CA ILE A 46 -28.44 0.84 -3.71
C ILE A 46 -28.64 -0.66 -4.04
N TYR A 47 -27.56 -1.45 -4.11
CA TYR A 47 -27.65 -2.89 -4.35
C TYR A 47 -28.45 -3.62 -3.24
N LEU A 48 -28.28 -3.22 -1.98
CA LEU A 48 -29.06 -3.74 -0.85
C LEU A 48 -30.51 -3.20 -0.80
N GLY A 49 -30.89 -2.29 -1.70
CA GLY A 49 -32.23 -1.68 -1.76
C GLY A 49 -32.43 -0.49 -0.82
N CYS A 50 -31.35 0.03 -0.22
CA CYS A 50 -31.40 1.22 0.62
C CYS A 50 -31.58 2.48 -0.24
N LYS A 51 -32.22 3.51 0.34
CA LYS A 51 -32.14 4.87 -0.20
C LYS A 51 -30.85 5.51 0.30
N VAL A 52 -29.97 5.90 -0.61
CA VAL A 52 -28.68 6.52 -0.25
C VAL A 52 -28.72 8.00 -0.56
N TYR A 53 -28.20 8.83 0.34
CA TYR A 53 -28.13 10.28 0.21
C TYR A 53 -26.69 10.78 0.28
N PHE A 54 -26.34 11.76 -0.53
CA PHE A 54 -25.17 12.59 -0.28
C PHE A 54 -25.53 13.70 0.70
N ILE A 55 -24.62 14.01 1.62
CA ILE A 55 -24.62 15.29 2.35
C ILE A 55 -23.44 16.07 1.80
N LYS A 56 -23.73 17.19 1.14
CA LYS A 56 -22.71 18.08 0.56
C LYS A 56 -22.03 18.92 1.63
N GLU A 57 -20.81 19.38 1.36
CA GLU A 57 -20.04 20.28 2.23
C GLU A 57 -19.88 19.76 3.68
N GLY A 58 -19.91 18.44 3.85
CA GLY A 58 -19.75 17.76 5.14
C GLY A 58 -20.79 18.17 6.18
N TYR A 59 -20.34 18.49 7.39
CA TYR A 59 -21.23 18.87 8.48
C TYR A 59 -22.00 20.18 8.24
N GLN A 60 -21.53 21.08 7.37
CA GLN A 60 -22.29 22.31 7.10
C GLN A 60 -23.57 21.99 6.33
N GLY A 61 -23.50 21.21 5.25
CA GLY A 61 -24.70 20.79 4.53
C GLY A 61 -25.64 19.87 5.31
N LEU A 62 -25.14 19.18 6.34
CA LEU A 62 -25.99 18.49 7.32
C LEU A 62 -26.86 19.47 8.12
N VAL A 63 -26.27 20.57 8.60
CA VAL A 63 -26.97 21.62 9.35
C VAL A 63 -27.92 22.42 8.44
N ASP A 64 -27.44 22.82 7.26
CA ASP A 64 -28.19 23.63 6.30
C ASP A 64 -29.40 22.89 5.70
N GLY A 65 -29.29 21.57 5.49
CA GLY A 65 -30.36 20.75 4.94
C GLY A 65 -30.67 21.04 3.48
N GLY A 66 -31.96 21.04 3.11
CA GLY A 66 -32.41 21.39 1.75
C GLY A 66 -31.65 20.68 0.61
N ASP A 67 -31.16 21.47 -0.35
CA ASP A 67 -30.42 21.01 -1.54
C ASP A 67 -29.00 20.47 -1.25
N ASN A 68 -28.55 20.54 0.00
CA ASN A 68 -27.30 19.92 0.44
C ASN A 68 -27.46 18.44 0.78
N ILE A 69 -28.67 17.94 1.05
CA ILE A 69 -28.91 16.50 1.28
C ILE A 69 -29.74 15.91 0.14
N VAL A 70 -29.05 15.27 -0.81
CA VAL A 70 -29.56 14.87 -2.13
C VAL A 70 -29.57 13.35 -2.29
N GLU A 71 -30.66 12.78 -2.79
CA GLU A 71 -30.74 11.33 -3.08
C GLU A 71 -29.74 10.95 -4.18
N ALA A 72 -28.86 9.99 -3.87
CA ALA A 72 -27.86 9.46 -4.77
C ALA A 72 -28.45 8.39 -5.68
N SER A 73 -27.92 8.28 -6.89
CA SER A 73 -28.33 7.31 -7.89
C SER A 73 -27.14 6.50 -8.40
N TRP A 74 -27.40 5.43 -9.14
CA TRP A 74 -26.33 4.63 -9.74
C TRP A 74 -25.39 5.46 -10.66
N SER A 75 -25.97 6.45 -11.34
CA SER A 75 -25.27 7.34 -12.27
C SER A 75 -24.59 8.53 -11.58
N SER A 76 -25.06 8.99 -10.41
CA SER A 76 -24.45 10.15 -9.72
C SER A 76 -23.00 9.90 -9.29
N VAL A 77 -22.62 8.65 -9.00
CA VAL A 77 -21.24 8.22 -8.73
C VAL A 77 -20.51 7.64 -9.95
N SER A 78 -21.00 7.87 -11.17
CA SER A 78 -20.38 7.36 -12.39
C SER A 78 -19.17 8.19 -12.81
N GLY A 79 -17.97 7.62 -12.72
CA GLY A 79 -16.74 8.27 -13.17
C GLY A 79 -16.16 9.27 -12.18
N ILE A 80 -16.39 9.06 -10.88
CA ILE A 80 -15.72 9.82 -9.80
C ILE A 80 -14.48 9.09 -9.25
N ILE A 81 -14.33 7.79 -9.52
CA ILE A 81 -13.30 6.91 -8.93
C ILE A 81 -11.84 7.37 -9.17
N HIS A 82 -11.60 8.09 -10.26
CA HIS A 82 -10.27 8.60 -10.65
C HIS A 82 -10.07 10.08 -10.30
N LYS A 83 -11.08 10.75 -9.73
CA LYS A 83 -10.99 12.16 -9.37
C LYS A 83 -10.33 12.29 -7.99
N GLY A 84 -9.42 13.25 -7.85
CA GLY A 84 -8.91 13.71 -6.56
C GLY A 84 -9.98 14.40 -5.70
N GLY A 85 -9.63 14.65 -4.45
CA GLY A 85 -10.49 15.30 -3.46
C GLY A 85 -11.84 14.61 -3.26
N THR A 86 -12.88 15.40 -2.98
CA THR A 86 -14.27 14.95 -2.79
C THR A 86 -15.24 15.64 -3.75
N VAL A 87 -16.03 14.88 -4.50
CA VAL A 87 -17.07 15.41 -5.40
C VAL A 87 -18.33 15.91 -4.68
N ILE A 88 -18.46 15.64 -3.38
CA ILE A 88 -19.56 16.14 -2.54
C ILE A 88 -19.12 17.33 -1.66
N GLY A 89 -17.89 17.83 -1.81
CA GLY A 89 -17.37 18.95 -1.03
C GLY A 89 -17.04 18.59 0.42
N SER A 90 -16.46 19.53 1.15
CA SER A 90 -16.10 19.40 2.58
C SER A 90 -15.85 20.79 3.15
N ALA A 91 -16.73 21.26 4.04
CA ALA A 91 -16.59 22.56 4.70
C ALA A 91 -16.32 22.41 6.21
N ARG A 92 -15.62 23.40 6.77
CA ARG A 92 -15.50 23.55 8.22
C ARG A 92 -16.83 24.08 8.77
N CYS A 93 -17.53 23.28 9.56
CA CYS A 93 -18.79 23.70 10.19
C CYS A 93 -18.55 24.14 11.65
N LYS A 94 -18.82 25.41 11.95
CA LYS A 94 -18.87 25.89 13.34
C LYS A 94 -20.18 25.52 14.02
N ASP A 95 -21.29 25.58 13.28
CA ASP A 95 -22.64 25.45 13.84
C ASP A 95 -22.86 24.07 14.47
N PHE A 96 -22.32 23.01 13.88
CA PHE A 96 -22.41 21.63 14.38
C PHE A 96 -21.65 21.40 15.70
N THR A 97 -20.71 22.29 16.07
CA THR A 97 -20.10 22.28 17.41
C THR A 97 -21.11 22.66 18.51
N THR A 98 -22.18 23.38 18.14
CA THR A 98 -23.25 23.80 19.05
C THR A 98 -24.41 22.80 19.06
N ARG A 99 -25.10 22.69 20.20
CA ARG A 99 -26.32 21.86 20.32
C ARG A 99 -27.42 22.27 19.33
N PRO A 100 -27.73 23.57 19.09
CA PRO A 100 -28.71 23.98 18.07
C PRO A 100 -28.36 23.50 16.66
N GLY A 101 -27.10 23.57 16.23
CA GLY A 101 -26.68 23.05 14.92
C GLY A 101 -26.90 21.54 14.79
N ARG A 102 -26.59 20.77 15.84
CA ARG A 102 -26.88 19.32 15.88
C ARG A 102 -28.38 19.02 15.85
N ILE A 103 -29.21 19.81 16.53
CA ILE A 103 -30.68 19.69 16.48
C ILE A 103 -31.20 19.90 15.04
N SER A 104 -30.73 20.94 14.33
CA SER A 104 -31.07 21.15 12.92
C SER A 104 -30.61 19.98 12.03
N GLY A 105 -29.38 19.48 12.25
CA GLY A 105 -28.85 18.32 11.52
C GLY A 105 -29.68 17.05 11.74
N ALA A 106 -30.11 16.78 12.97
CA ALA A 106 -30.97 15.62 13.26
C ALA A 106 -32.35 15.73 12.61
N GLN A 107 -32.95 16.93 12.67
CA GLN A 107 -34.22 17.21 11.98
C GLN A 107 -34.10 16.90 10.47
N ASN A 108 -33.05 17.43 9.81
CA ASN A 108 -32.80 17.23 8.38
C ASN A 108 -32.64 15.75 7.95
N LEU A 109 -32.12 14.89 8.84
CA LEU A 109 -32.00 13.45 8.63
C LEU A 109 -33.34 12.73 8.84
N VAL A 110 -34.06 13.06 9.91
CA VAL A 110 -35.39 12.50 10.23
C VAL A 110 -36.40 12.81 9.13
N ASP A 111 -36.40 14.04 8.59
CA ASP A 111 -37.29 14.47 7.51
C ASP A 111 -37.07 13.66 6.21
N ARG A 112 -35.89 13.05 6.03
CA ARG A 112 -35.55 12.16 4.91
C ARG A 112 -35.56 10.67 5.29
N GLY A 113 -35.86 10.34 6.54
CA GLY A 113 -35.85 8.97 7.05
C GLY A 113 -34.47 8.31 7.11
N ILE A 114 -33.41 9.10 7.28
CA ILE A 114 -32.03 8.63 7.37
C ILE A 114 -31.69 8.27 8.82
N THR A 115 -31.26 7.03 9.03
CA THR A 115 -30.86 6.48 10.34
C THR A 115 -29.46 5.86 10.34
N ASN A 116 -28.78 5.87 9.19
CA ASN A 116 -27.47 5.26 9.00
C ASN A 116 -26.57 6.29 8.33
N LEU A 117 -25.44 6.62 8.94
CA LEU A 117 -24.54 7.68 8.48
C LEU A 117 -23.11 7.13 8.29
N VAL A 118 -22.61 7.25 7.07
CA VAL A 118 -21.20 7.02 6.75
C VAL A 118 -20.46 8.35 6.79
N VAL A 119 -19.42 8.44 7.61
CA VAL A 119 -18.56 9.64 7.72
C VAL A 119 -17.15 9.30 7.22
N ILE A 120 -16.73 9.99 6.17
CA ILE A 120 -15.38 9.84 5.59
C ILE A 120 -14.55 11.06 5.98
N GLY A 121 -13.47 10.87 6.73
CA GLY A 121 -12.66 12.01 7.19
C GLY A 121 -11.61 11.66 8.23
N GLY A 122 -11.05 12.70 8.84
CA GLY A 122 -10.07 12.58 9.93
C GLY A 122 -10.70 12.33 11.31
N ASP A 123 -9.82 12.14 12.30
CA ASP A 123 -10.11 11.91 13.72
C ASP A 123 -11.17 12.86 14.32
N GLY A 124 -11.08 14.16 14.04
CA GLY A 124 -12.01 15.18 14.53
C GLY A 124 -13.42 15.01 13.95
N SER A 125 -13.52 14.72 12.65
CA SER A 125 -14.80 14.47 11.97
C SER A 125 -15.48 13.21 12.48
N LEU A 126 -14.70 12.17 12.76
CA LEU A 126 -15.16 10.91 13.34
C LEU A 126 -15.60 11.09 14.81
N THR A 127 -14.84 11.84 15.61
CA THR A 127 -15.20 12.18 17.00
C THR A 127 -16.54 12.93 17.06
N GLY A 128 -16.73 13.93 16.20
CA GLY A 128 -17.98 14.68 16.09
C GLY A 128 -19.18 13.80 15.71
N ALA A 129 -18.95 12.77 14.88
CA ALA A 129 -19.98 11.80 14.52
C ALA A 129 -20.46 11.02 15.76
N ASN A 130 -19.54 10.45 16.55
CA ASN A 130 -19.92 9.67 17.72
C ASN A 130 -20.64 10.50 18.80
N ILE A 131 -20.21 11.75 19.03
CA ILE A 131 -20.92 12.68 19.92
C ILE A 131 -22.37 12.87 19.44
N PHE A 132 -22.56 13.09 18.13
CA PHE A 132 -23.90 13.24 17.55
C PHE A 132 -24.76 11.98 17.70
N ARG A 133 -24.20 10.78 17.57
CA ARG A 133 -24.90 9.50 17.87
C ARG A 133 -25.28 9.37 19.34
N GLN A 134 -24.38 9.70 20.27
CA GLN A 134 -24.65 9.62 21.72
C GLN A 134 -25.73 10.62 22.14
N GLU A 135 -25.71 11.81 21.56
CA GLU A 135 -26.70 12.86 21.81
C GLU A 135 -28.07 12.60 21.14
N TRP A 136 -28.13 11.70 20.15
CA TRP A 136 -29.29 11.51 19.25
C TRP A 136 -30.63 11.32 19.97
N PRO A 137 -30.79 10.42 20.97
CA PRO A 137 -32.09 10.20 21.59
C PRO A 137 -32.65 11.46 22.24
N GLY A 138 -31.81 12.19 23.00
CA GLY A 138 -32.20 13.44 23.64
C GLY A 138 -32.44 14.58 22.65
N ILE A 139 -31.73 14.61 21.51
CA ILE A 139 -32.02 15.56 20.42
C ILE A 139 -33.42 15.29 19.84
N LEU A 140 -33.80 14.03 19.65
CA LEU A 140 -35.14 13.69 19.15
C LEU A 140 -36.23 14.00 20.18
N ASP A 141 -35.97 13.81 21.48
CA ASP A 141 -36.91 14.20 22.55
C ASP A 141 -37.14 15.72 22.56
N GLU A 142 -36.09 16.53 22.36
CA GLU A 142 -36.21 17.98 22.17
C GLU A 142 -37.01 18.36 20.92
N LEU A 143 -36.77 17.68 19.79
CA LEU A 143 -37.51 17.92 18.53
C LEU A 143 -39.00 17.56 18.66
N LEU A 144 -39.32 16.50 19.41
CA LEU A 144 -40.69 16.09 19.71
C LEU A 144 -41.39 17.12 20.61
N ALA A 145 -40.71 17.59 21.67
CA ALA A 145 -41.21 18.65 22.54
C ALA A 145 -41.45 19.97 21.79
N GLN A 146 -40.60 20.28 20.81
CA GLN A 146 -40.77 21.42 19.89
C GLN A 146 -41.82 21.20 18.80
N LYS A 147 -42.47 20.02 18.74
CA LYS A 147 -43.44 19.60 17.71
C LYS A 147 -42.89 19.65 16.27
N LYS A 148 -41.57 19.50 16.12
CA LYS A 148 -40.88 19.44 14.82
C LYS A 148 -40.91 18.04 14.20
N ILE A 149 -41.02 17.00 15.04
CA ILE A 149 -41.20 15.61 14.62
C ILE A 149 -42.42 15.01 15.32
N THR A 150 -42.96 13.94 14.75
CA THR A 150 -44.07 13.16 15.31
C THR A 150 -43.58 12.03 16.21
N GLU A 151 -44.47 11.49 17.06
CA GLU A 151 -44.21 10.30 17.89
C GLU A 151 -43.81 9.08 17.02
N GLU A 152 -44.45 8.91 15.86
CA GLU A 152 -44.11 7.84 14.91
C GLU A 152 -42.67 7.99 14.39
N GLN A 153 -42.26 9.21 14.00
CA GLN A 153 -40.89 9.49 13.58
C GLN A 153 -39.91 9.28 14.74
N ARG A 154 -40.26 9.70 15.97
CA ARG A 154 -39.43 9.52 17.18
C ARG A 154 -39.17 8.05 17.49
N GLY A 155 -40.18 7.19 17.35
CA GLY A 155 -40.06 5.74 17.52
C GLY A 155 -39.28 5.09 16.38
N LYS A 156 -39.67 5.38 15.12
CA LYS A 156 -39.09 4.77 13.91
C LYS A 156 -37.63 5.13 13.67
N TYR A 157 -37.21 6.34 14.06
CA TYR A 157 -35.86 6.86 13.86
C TYR A 157 -35.10 7.05 15.17
N GLY A 158 -35.53 6.37 16.25
CA GLY A 158 -35.01 6.56 17.61
C GLY A 158 -33.51 6.29 17.83
N HIS A 159 -32.83 5.69 16.84
CA HIS A 159 -31.41 5.36 16.89
C HIS A 159 -30.69 5.80 15.60
N LEU A 160 -29.47 6.31 15.74
CA LEU A 160 -28.56 6.65 14.65
C LEU A 160 -27.37 5.69 14.64
N ASN A 161 -27.22 4.94 13.55
CA ASN A 161 -26.07 4.10 13.29
C ASN A 161 -24.98 4.91 12.59
N ILE A 162 -23.73 4.78 13.01
CA ILE A 162 -22.59 5.48 12.42
C ILE A 162 -21.47 4.50 12.09
N CYS A 163 -20.94 4.64 10.87
CA CYS A 163 -19.70 3.99 10.46
C CYS A 163 -18.72 5.02 9.90
N GLY A 164 -17.52 5.06 10.47
CA GLY A 164 -16.41 5.89 10.03
C GLY A 164 -15.57 5.21 8.96
N MET A 165 -14.93 6.00 8.11
CA MET A 165 -13.79 5.61 7.28
C MET A 165 -12.74 6.72 7.34
N VAL A 166 -11.47 6.36 7.51
CA VAL A 166 -10.40 7.34 7.71
C VAL A 166 -9.88 7.85 6.37
N GLY A 167 -10.33 9.05 5.99
CA GLY A 167 -9.80 9.80 4.85
C GLY A 167 -8.77 10.81 5.32
N SER A 168 -7.50 10.47 5.17
CA SER A 168 -6.35 11.31 5.55
C SER A 168 -5.14 10.92 4.70
N ILE A 169 -4.27 11.89 4.40
CA ILE A 169 -2.94 11.59 3.86
C ILE A 169 -1.93 11.28 4.98
N ASP A 170 -2.19 11.78 6.18
CA ASP A 170 -1.21 11.92 7.27
C ASP A 170 -0.85 10.57 7.93
N ASN A 171 -1.67 9.51 7.72
CA ASN A 171 -1.60 8.20 8.38
C ASN A 171 -1.47 8.29 9.92
N ASP A 172 -2.17 9.26 10.52
CA ASP A 172 -2.05 9.63 11.92
C ASP A 172 -3.08 8.97 12.84
N PHE A 173 -3.99 8.15 12.30
CA PHE A 173 -5.08 7.49 13.03
C PHE A 173 -4.70 6.07 13.48
N CYS A 174 -4.66 5.86 14.80
CA CYS A 174 -4.34 4.55 15.38
C CYS A 174 -5.41 3.50 15.06
N GLY A 175 -5.00 2.29 14.67
CA GLY A 175 -5.89 1.16 14.39
C GLY A 175 -6.13 0.84 12.91
N THR A 176 -5.53 1.59 11.99
CA THR A 176 -5.44 1.21 10.57
C THR A 176 -3.98 1.24 10.12
N ASP A 177 -3.53 0.25 9.34
CA ASP A 177 -2.18 0.24 8.77
C ASP A 177 -1.99 1.34 7.71
N MET A 178 -3.07 1.72 7.02
CA MET A 178 -3.10 2.79 6.03
C MET A 178 -4.44 3.56 6.07
N THR A 179 -4.37 4.89 5.99
CA THR A 179 -5.54 5.77 5.76
C THR A 179 -5.75 6.05 4.27
N ILE A 180 -7.01 6.26 3.86
CA ILE A 180 -7.35 6.52 2.44
C ILE A 180 -6.72 7.84 2.01
N GLY A 181 -5.77 7.76 1.08
CA GLY A 181 -5.03 8.88 0.48
C GLY A 181 -3.54 8.93 0.83
N THR A 182 -3.08 8.17 1.83
CA THR A 182 -1.66 8.15 2.22
C THR A 182 -0.76 7.62 1.10
N ASP A 183 -1.17 6.56 0.41
CA ASP A 183 -0.39 5.98 -0.67
C ASP A 183 -0.30 6.94 -1.87
N SER A 184 -1.43 7.56 -2.24
CA SER A 184 -1.48 8.63 -3.24
C SER A 184 -0.58 9.83 -2.88
N ALA A 185 -0.53 10.21 -1.61
CA ALA A 185 0.35 11.29 -1.15
C ALA A 185 1.84 10.89 -1.25
N LEU A 186 2.19 9.65 -0.93
CA LEU A 186 3.54 9.10 -1.12
C LEU A 186 3.94 9.09 -2.60
N HIS A 187 3.05 8.72 -3.52
CA HIS A 187 3.28 8.85 -4.95
C HIS A 187 3.68 10.30 -5.32
N ARG A 188 2.91 11.29 -4.87
CA ARG A 188 3.19 12.72 -5.14
C ARG A 188 4.50 13.20 -4.52
N ILE A 189 4.88 12.72 -3.34
CA ILE A 189 6.19 12.99 -2.73
C ILE A 189 7.29 12.45 -3.65
N ILE A 190 7.20 11.18 -4.06
CA ILE A 190 8.18 10.53 -4.95
C ILE A 190 8.31 11.24 -6.30
N ASP A 191 7.19 11.56 -6.97
CA ASP A 191 7.22 12.26 -8.26
C ASP A 191 7.96 13.61 -8.16
N CYS A 192 7.75 14.34 -7.05
CA CYS A 192 8.45 15.59 -6.80
C CYS A 192 9.94 15.38 -6.51
N VAL A 193 10.31 14.35 -5.74
CA VAL A 193 11.72 14.10 -5.39
C VAL A 193 12.50 13.59 -6.60
N ASP A 194 11.99 12.61 -7.34
CA ASP A 194 12.62 12.08 -8.55
C ASP A 194 12.87 13.21 -9.59
N ALA A 195 11.93 14.16 -9.71
CA ALA A 195 12.13 15.35 -10.54
C ALA A 195 13.26 16.26 -10.02
N ILE A 196 13.36 16.46 -8.71
CA ILE A 196 14.38 17.31 -8.07
C ILE A 196 15.78 16.68 -8.12
N VAL A 197 15.90 15.35 -7.98
CA VAL A 197 17.17 14.60 -8.03
C VAL A 197 17.98 14.97 -9.28
N SER A 198 17.32 15.07 -10.44
CA SER A 198 17.97 15.42 -11.71
C SER A 198 18.71 16.78 -11.69
N THR A 199 18.09 17.82 -11.12
CA THR A 199 18.70 19.17 -11.02
C THR A 199 19.66 19.27 -9.83
N ALA A 200 19.39 18.54 -8.75
CA ALA A 200 20.26 18.45 -7.57
C ALA A 200 21.61 17.83 -7.93
N TYR A 201 21.62 16.71 -8.65
CA TYR A 201 22.83 16.03 -9.15
C TYR A 201 23.63 16.90 -10.13
N SER A 202 22.92 17.60 -11.02
CA SER A 202 23.51 18.45 -12.06
C SER A 202 24.28 19.64 -11.49
N HIS A 203 23.70 20.34 -10.50
CA HIS A 203 24.31 21.51 -9.87
C HIS A 203 25.06 21.21 -8.57
N GLN A 204 25.18 19.94 -8.20
CA GLN A 204 25.76 19.47 -6.94
C GLN A 204 25.13 20.10 -5.69
N ARG A 205 23.81 20.28 -5.66
CA ARG A 205 23.08 21.06 -4.65
C ARG A 205 22.62 20.25 -3.44
N THR A 206 22.31 20.98 -2.37
CA THR A 206 21.58 20.48 -1.21
C THR A 206 20.12 20.96 -1.29
N PHE A 207 19.16 20.04 -1.22
CA PHE A 207 17.73 20.34 -1.24
C PHE A 207 17.11 19.99 0.11
N ILE A 208 16.16 20.79 0.56
CA ILE A 208 15.37 20.57 1.77
C ILE A 208 13.90 20.50 1.33
N LEU A 209 13.27 19.35 1.54
CA LEU A 209 11.93 19.02 1.07
C LEU A 209 10.97 18.99 2.25
N GLU A 210 10.05 19.94 2.31
CA GLU A 210 9.04 20.01 3.36
C GLU A 210 7.79 19.21 2.94
N VAL A 211 7.46 18.21 3.75
CA VAL A 211 6.48 17.15 3.51
C VAL A 211 5.35 17.26 4.54
N MET A 212 4.11 17.02 4.10
CA MET A 212 2.93 17.07 4.96
C MET A 212 2.88 15.86 5.91
N GLY A 213 2.04 15.95 6.93
CA GLY A 213 1.80 14.89 7.91
C GLY A 213 1.26 15.39 9.26
N ARG A 214 1.02 16.70 9.41
CA ARG A 214 0.57 17.38 10.62
C ARG A 214 1.53 17.16 11.79
N HIS A 215 1.21 16.20 12.66
CA HIS A 215 2.03 15.79 13.81
C HIS A 215 2.49 14.33 13.67
N CYS A 216 2.46 13.80 12.44
CA CYS A 216 2.86 12.44 12.09
C CYS A 216 4.03 12.44 11.12
N GLY A 217 5.09 11.69 11.45
CA GLY A 217 6.26 11.51 10.60
C GLY A 217 6.08 10.49 9.46
N TYR A 218 4.92 9.81 9.32
CA TYR A 218 4.79 8.64 8.45
C TYR A 218 5.14 8.93 6.99
N LEU A 219 4.60 10.02 6.42
CA LEU A 219 4.90 10.44 5.05
C LEU A 219 6.38 10.82 4.86
N ALA A 220 7.00 11.44 5.86
CA ALA A 220 8.42 11.80 5.81
C ALA A 220 9.35 10.59 5.96
N ILE A 221 9.04 9.63 6.85
CA ILE A 221 9.77 8.36 6.98
C ILE A 221 9.65 7.58 5.67
N VAL A 222 8.42 7.25 5.24
CA VAL A 222 8.20 6.36 4.09
C VAL A 222 8.62 7.03 2.79
N GLY A 223 8.38 8.34 2.64
CA GLY A 223 9.01 9.17 1.62
C GLY A 223 10.51 8.93 1.64
N GLY A 224 11.19 9.13 2.78
CA GLY A 224 12.60 8.81 2.92
C GLY A 224 13.01 7.39 2.51
N LEU A 225 12.35 6.34 2.99
CA LEU A 225 12.69 4.95 2.61
C LEU A 225 12.66 4.73 1.07
N THR A 226 11.90 5.54 0.34
CA THR A 226 11.51 5.32 -1.07
C THR A 226 12.05 6.37 -2.04
N THR A 227 12.33 7.59 -1.60
CA THR A 227 13.15 8.58 -2.31
C THR A 227 14.61 8.19 -2.34
N GLU A 228 14.95 7.14 -1.57
CA GLU A 228 16.26 6.96 -0.96
C GLU A 228 16.38 8.03 0.20
N ALA A 229 16.63 7.65 1.49
CA ALA A 229 17.06 8.48 2.67
C ALA A 229 18.34 8.02 3.47
N ASP A 230 19.38 8.86 3.59
CA ASP A 230 20.85 8.59 3.68
C ASP A 230 21.35 8.62 5.10
N PHE A 231 20.89 9.57 5.93
CA PHE A 231 21.35 9.67 7.31
C PHE A 231 20.34 10.08 8.37
N VAL A 232 20.59 9.60 9.60
CA VAL A 232 20.05 10.15 10.85
C VAL A 232 20.99 9.88 12.01
N PHE A 233 20.78 10.64 13.08
CA PHE A 233 21.49 10.47 14.34
C PHE A 233 20.63 9.70 15.35
N ILE A 234 21.18 8.58 15.83
CA ILE A 234 20.62 7.80 16.93
C ILE A 234 21.28 8.22 18.26
N PRO A 235 20.54 8.34 19.38
CA PRO A 235 21.08 8.77 20.68
C PRO A 235 21.87 7.68 21.45
N GLU A 236 21.79 6.40 21.06
CA GLU A 236 22.07 5.25 21.94
C GLU A 236 23.55 4.81 22.00
N ASN A 237 24.56 5.71 21.92
CA ASN A 237 25.94 5.30 22.23
C ASN A 237 26.91 6.40 22.75
N PRO A 238 26.80 6.78 24.02
CA PRO A 238 27.93 6.86 24.93
C PRO A 238 28.22 5.47 25.55
N PRO A 239 29.48 5.00 25.64
CA PRO A 239 29.78 3.70 26.23
C PRO A 239 29.53 3.68 27.74
N LEU A 240 28.83 2.65 28.22
CA LEU A 240 28.71 2.32 29.65
C LEU A 240 29.55 1.06 30.00
N PRO A 241 29.98 0.88 31.25
CA PRO A 241 31.07 -0.07 31.58
C PRO A 241 30.76 -1.56 31.39
N ASP A 242 29.50 -2.00 31.55
CA ASP A 242 29.13 -3.41 31.75
C ASP A 242 28.31 -4.03 30.60
N TRP A 243 28.84 -3.97 29.37
CA TRP A 243 28.12 -4.36 28.14
C TRP A 243 28.07 -5.86 27.69
N PRO A 244 28.76 -6.88 28.27
CA PRO A 244 28.81 -8.22 27.67
C PRO A 244 27.53 -9.09 27.62
N GLN A 245 26.40 -8.72 28.26
CA GLN A 245 25.34 -9.70 28.59
C GLN A 245 23.89 -9.38 28.17
N ARG A 246 23.63 -8.34 27.34
CA ARG A 246 22.26 -8.04 26.85
C ARG A 246 22.15 -7.69 25.36
N LEU A 247 22.92 -8.35 24.50
CA LEU A 247 22.85 -8.18 23.04
C LEU A 247 22.11 -9.36 22.37
N TYR A 248 20.79 -9.27 22.20
CA TYR A 248 20.06 -10.19 21.29
C TYR A 248 18.76 -9.67 20.64
N LEU A 249 18.15 -8.57 21.12
CA LEU A 249 16.91 -8.03 20.51
C LEU A 249 17.07 -6.69 19.77
N ALA A 250 18.26 -6.08 19.80
CA ALA A 250 18.55 -4.80 19.15
C ALA A 250 19.38 -4.91 17.85
N LEU A 251 19.62 -6.15 17.36
CA LEU A 251 20.54 -6.43 16.25
C LEU A 251 19.86 -6.64 14.89
N VAL A 252 18.52 -6.63 14.85
CA VAL A 252 17.67 -7.11 13.74
C VAL A 252 16.68 -6.02 13.29
N GLY A 253 17.11 -4.76 13.38
CA GLY A 253 16.20 -3.62 13.29
C GLY A 253 16.04 -3.02 11.89
N ALA A 254 17.13 -2.89 11.13
CA ALA A 254 17.41 -1.50 10.79
C ALA A 254 18.06 -1.13 9.43
N LEU A 255 18.22 -1.95 8.39
CA LEU A 255 19.08 -1.73 7.18
C LEU A 255 18.68 -0.64 6.09
N ALA A 256 19.31 -0.44 4.85
CA ALA A 256 19.70 0.75 3.89
C ALA A 256 18.80 1.76 2.95
N SER A 257 18.96 3.15 2.89
CA SER A 257 18.39 4.24 1.94
C SER A 257 19.28 5.56 1.70
N GLU A 258 19.01 6.55 0.77
CA GLU A 258 19.77 7.87 0.45
C GLU A 258 19.13 9.34 0.28
N ALA A 259 19.14 10.22 1.30
CA ALA A 259 18.62 11.60 1.58
C ALA A 259 18.97 11.97 3.05
N ASP A 260 19.89 12.90 3.25
CA ASP A 260 20.87 13.00 4.36
C ASP A 260 20.32 13.21 5.77
N TYR A 261 19.05 13.60 5.87
CA TYR A 261 18.38 13.83 7.15
C TYR A 261 16.86 13.76 6.96
N VAL A 262 16.15 13.07 7.85
CA VAL A 262 14.69 13.17 7.96
C VAL A 262 14.31 13.67 9.35
N PHE A 263 13.65 14.82 9.42
CA PHE A 263 13.13 15.38 10.67
C PHE A 263 11.67 15.00 10.87
N ILE A 264 11.34 14.35 11.99
CA ILE A 264 9.97 13.92 12.33
C ILE A 264 9.58 14.23 13.78
N PRO A 265 8.28 14.46 14.08
CA PRO A 265 7.81 14.73 15.44
C PRO A 265 7.98 13.58 16.43
N GLU A 266 7.83 12.32 16.02
CA GLU A 266 7.91 11.17 16.93
C GLU A 266 9.34 10.78 17.33
N TRP A 267 10.34 11.28 16.60
CA TRP A 267 11.75 11.03 16.88
C TRP A 267 12.56 12.31 16.71
N PRO A 268 12.39 13.28 17.64
CA PRO A 268 13.02 14.57 17.53
C PRO A 268 14.53 14.48 17.82
N PRO A 269 15.37 15.21 17.06
CA PRO A 269 16.80 15.14 17.23
C PRO A 269 17.26 15.92 18.47
N GLU A 270 18.46 15.58 18.93
CA GLU A 270 19.11 16.24 20.07
C GLU A 270 19.51 17.68 19.76
N ILE A 271 19.69 18.50 20.81
CA ILE A 271 20.08 19.92 20.70
C ILE A 271 21.34 20.13 19.84
N GLY A 272 22.28 19.19 19.85
CA GLY A 272 23.48 19.19 19.01
C GLY A 272 23.27 18.83 17.52
N TRP A 273 22.02 18.77 17.04
CA TRP A 273 21.71 18.40 15.65
C TRP A 273 22.38 19.27 14.57
N PRO A 274 22.64 20.58 14.74
CA PRO A 274 23.24 21.38 13.67
C PRO A 274 24.65 20.92 13.33
N THR A 275 25.54 20.80 14.32
CA THR A 275 26.91 20.32 14.14
C THR A 275 26.94 18.89 13.60
N LYS A 276 26.00 18.06 14.07
CA LYS A 276 25.78 16.69 13.61
C LYS A 276 25.41 16.66 12.11
N LEU A 277 24.41 17.43 11.67
CA LEU A 277 24.03 17.61 10.26
C LEU A 277 25.18 18.17 9.40
N CYS A 278 25.96 19.11 9.92
CA CYS A 278 27.06 19.68 9.15
C CYS A 278 28.17 18.66 8.90
N SER A 279 28.65 17.99 9.96
CA SER A 279 29.63 16.90 9.84
C SER A 279 29.14 15.78 8.92
N LYS A 280 27.83 15.56 8.90
CA LYS A 280 27.15 14.56 8.08
C LYS A 280 27.28 14.85 6.58
N LEU A 281 26.80 16.01 6.15
CA LEU A 281 26.82 16.43 4.75
C LEU A 281 28.26 16.53 4.21
N THR A 282 29.23 16.94 5.03
CA THR A 282 30.66 16.93 4.65
C THR A 282 31.14 15.52 4.30
N GLN A 283 30.84 14.52 5.14
CA GLN A 283 31.29 13.13 4.91
C GLN A 283 30.66 12.51 3.65
N GLU A 284 29.42 12.87 3.30
CA GLU A 284 28.81 12.43 2.03
C GLU A 284 29.57 12.99 0.83
N ARG A 285 29.88 14.30 0.85
CA ARG A 285 30.64 14.97 -0.21
C ARG A 285 32.04 14.37 -0.38
N GLU A 286 32.71 14.06 0.73
CA GLU A 286 34.01 13.37 0.74
C GLU A 286 33.91 11.92 0.20
N ALA A 287 32.77 11.24 0.37
CA ALA A 287 32.51 9.93 -0.21
C ALA A 287 32.16 9.97 -1.71
N GLY A 288 32.11 11.17 -2.32
CA GLY A 288 31.80 11.38 -3.73
C GLY A 288 30.31 11.59 -4.04
N GLN A 289 29.45 11.65 -3.02
CA GLN A 289 28.02 11.95 -3.21
C GLN A 289 27.86 13.37 -3.77
N ARG A 290 27.08 13.49 -4.86
CA ARG A 290 26.98 14.75 -5.63
C ARG A 290 25.83 15.62 -5.22
N LEU A 291 24.75 15.06 -4.65
CA LEU A 291 23.58 15.80 -4.21
C LEU A 291 23.28 15.46 -2.75
N ASN A 292 22.57 16.36 -2.08
CA ASN A 292 22.05 16.14 -0.75
C ASN A 292 20.54 16.45 -0.78
N ILE A 293 19.70 15.62 -0.16
CA ILE A 293 18.25 15.81 -0.01
C ILE A 293 17.93 15.64 1.48
N ILE A 294 17.32 16.63 2.10
CA ILE A 294 16.87 16.57 3.49
C ILE A 294 15.34 16.61 3.48
N ILE A 295 14.67 15.67 4.14
CA ILE A 295 13.20 15.67 4.25
C ILE A 295 12.81 16.21 5.64
N VAL A 296 11.79 17.05 5.68
CA VAL A 296 11.30 17.70 6.89
C VAL A 296 9.79 17.50 6.96
N ALA A 297 9.29 16.78 7.97
CA ALA A 297 7.86 16.78 8.25
C ALA A 297 7.43 18.17 8.73
N GLU A 298 6.26 18.66 8.31
CA GLU A 298 5.75 19.98 8.72
C GLU A 298 5.62 20.13 10.26
N GLY A 299 5.46 19.02 10.98
CA GLY A 299 5.45 18.94 12.44
C GLY A 299 6.80 18.71 13.12
N ALA A 300 7.93 18.87 12.44
CA ALA A 300 9.25 18.61 13.00
C ALA A 300 9.59 19.54 14.20
N ILE A 301 10.06 18.93 15.30
CA ILE A 301 10.49 19.57 16.53
C ILE A 301 11.81 18.96 17.01
N ASP A 302 12.55 19.66 17.90
CA ASP A 302 13.67 19.07 18.65
C ASP A 302 13.22 18.57 20.04
N ARG A 303 14.14 17.96 20.81
CA ARG A 303 13.85 17.39 22.14
C ARG A 303 13.41 18.41 23.20
N ASN A 304 13.59 19.71 22.98
CA ASN A 304 13.01 20.72 23.86
C ASN A 304 11.53 20.97 23.54
N GLY A 305 11.07 20.59 22.35
CA GLY A 305 9.79 20.97 21.76
C GLY A 305 9.90 22.17 20.82
N ASP A 306 11.11 22.66 20.53
CA ASP A 306 11.29 23.83 19.66
C ASP A 306 11.12 23.41 18.18
N PRO A 307 10.30 24.11 17.37
CA PRO A 307 10.12 23.77 15.96
C PRO A 307 11.42 23.77 15.14
N ILE A 308 11.50 22.86 14.18
CA ILE A 308 12.58 22.76 13.19
C ILE A 308 11.98 23.02 11.80
N SER A 309 12.07 24.27 11.34
CA SER A 309 11.63 24.63 9.99
C SER A 309 12.70 24.35 8.93
N ALA A 310 12.27 24.20 7.67
CA ALA A 310 13.18 24.07 6.53
C ALA A 310 14.19 25.23 6.43
N GLU A 311 13.79 26.46 6.81
CA GLU A 311 14.69 27.63 6.82
C GLU A 311 15.74 27.58 7.94
N LYS A 312 15.40 27.05 9.13
CA LYS A 312 16.36 26.80 10.22
C LYS A 312 17.45 25.82 9.77
N ILE A 313 17.06 24.77 9.04
CA ILE A 313 17.99 23.78 8.47
C ILE A 313 18.85 24.41 7.37
N LYS A 314 18.24 25.20 6.46
CA LYS A 314 18.96 25.91 5.39
C LYS A 314 20.03 26.86 5.94
N GLN A 315 19.71 27.64 6.97
CA GLN A 315 20.67 28.51 7.66
C GLN A 315 21.84 27.71 8.19
N VAL A 316 21.58 26.62 8.93
CA VAL A 316 22.62 25.71 9.43
C VAL A 316 23.54 25.19 8.32
N VAL A 317 23.00 24.76 7.18
CA VAL A 317 23.82 24.26 6.06
C VAL A 317 24.61 25.38 5.36
N VAL A 318 24.00 26.53 5.10
CA VAL A 318 24.65 27.65 4.41
C VAL A 318 25.73 28.31 5.27
N ASP A 319 25.46 28.54 6.56
CA ASP A 319 26.35 29.26 7.46
C ASP A 319 27.57 28.43 7.86
N ASN A 320 27.42 27.10 8.01
CA ASN A 320 28.50 26.22 8.48
C ASN A 320 29.22 25.45 7.35
N LEU A 321 28.57 25.19 6.20
CA LEU A 321 29.15 24.41 5.09
C LEU A 321 29.25 25.17 3.77
N HIS A 322 28.59 26.33 3.65
CA HIS A 322 28.58 27.15 2.43
C HIS A 322 28.10 26.42 1.17
N GLN A 323 27.26 25.37 1.33
CA GLN A 323 26.70 24.60 0.22
C GLN A 323 25.51 25.34 -0.42
N ASP A 324 25.38 25.26 -1.76
CA ASP A 324 24.25 25.86 -2.47
C ASP A 324 22.95 25.12 -2.15
N THR A 325 22.19 25.68 -1.19
CA THR A 325 21.05 25.02 -0.56
C THR A 325 19.72 25.61 -1.02
N ARG A 326 18.74 24.77 -1.32
CA ARG A 326 17.38 25.16 -1.74
C ARG A 326 16.32 24.49 -0.88
N ILE A 327 15.21 25.19 -0.64
CA ILE A 327 14.01 24.64 -0.01
C ILE A 327 12.96 24.44 -1.10
N THR A 328 12.27 23.31 -1.05
CA THR A 328 11.03 23.05 -1.79
C THR A 328 9.96 22.60 -0.80
N VAL A 329 8.97 23.44 -0.56
CA VAL A 329 7.77 23.05 0.19
C VAL A 329 6.80 22.40 -0.79
N LEU A 330 6.54 21.10 -0.65
CA LEU A 330 5.63 20.39 -1.55
C LEU A 330 4.19 20.88 -1.35
N GLY A 331 3.79 21.06 -0.09
CA GLY A 331 2.46 21.55 0.28
C GLY A 331 1.33 20.73 -0.34
N HIS A 332 0.30 21.41 -0.84
CA HIS A 332 -0.97 20.79 -1.24
C HIS A 332 -0.90 19.90 -2.50
N VAL A 333 0.23 19.83 -3.22
CA VAL A 333 0.41 18.82 -4.29
C VAL A 333 0.25 17.39 -3.77
N GLN A 334 0.54 17.18 -2.48
CA GLN A 334 0.40 15.91 -1.76
C GLN A 334 -1.06 15.50 -1.52
N ARG A 335 -2.02 16.45 -1.52
CA ARG A 335 -3.47 16.19 -1.43
C ARG A 335 -4.15 16.13 -2.80
N GLY A 336 -3.51 16.70 -3.82
CA GLY A 336 -4.03 16.79 -5.18
C GLY A 336 -3.76 15.56 -6.06
N GLY A 337 -4.32 15.61 -7.27
CA GLY A 337 -4.15 14.56 -8.29
C GLY A 337 -5.13 13.40 -8.18
N SER A 338 -5.05 12.49 -9.14
CA SER A 338 -5.83 11.24 -9.16
C SER A 338 -5.32 10.29 -8.06
N PRO A 339 -6.19 9.52 -7.39
CA PRO A 339 -5.75 8.50 -6.44
C PRO A 339 -4.95 7.39 -7.13
N SER A 340 -4.00 6.80 -6.39
CA SER A 340 -3.32 5.56 -6.75
C SER A 340 -4.30 4.40 -6.91
N ALA A 341 -3.87 3.31 -7.53
CA ALA A 341 -4.71 2.12 -7.65
C ALA A 341 -5.03 1.50 -6.28
N PHE A 342 -4.06 1.54 -5.34
CA PHE A 342 -4.26 1.09 -3.96
C PHE A 342 -5.38 1.87 -3.26
N ASP A 343 -5.32 3.21 -3.23
CA ASP A 343 -6.34 4.03 -2.55
C ASP A 343 -7.75 3.89 -3.17
N ARG A 344 -7.83 3.61 -4.48
CA ARG A 344 -9.12 3.30 -5.14
C ARG A 344 -9.68 1.96 -4.68
N VAL A 345 -8.85 0.92 -4.61
CA VAL A 345 -9.27 -0.41 -4.14
C VAL A 345 -9.62 -0.36 -2.65
N LEU A 346 -8.77 0.27 -1.84
CA LEU A 346 -8.98 0.45 -0.40
C LEU A 346 -10.31 1.17 -0.14
N GLY A 347 -10.53 2.31 -0.80
CA GLY A 347 -11.79 3.04 -0.72
C GLY A 347 -12.98 2.17 -1.16
N CYS A 348 -12.86 1.39 -2.23
CA CYS A 348 -13.95 0.51 -2.66
C CYS A 348 -14.28 -0.60 -1.65
N ARG A 349 -13.26 -1.22 -1.03
CA ARG A 349 -13.41 -2.26 0.00
C ARG A 349 -14.01 -1.67 1.27
N MET A 350 -13.38 -0.62 1.81
CA MET A 350 -13.87 0.05 3.02
C MET A 350 -15.30 0.60 2.85
N GLY A 351 -15.62 1.17 1.69
CA GLY A 351 -16.96 1.72 1.42
C GLY A 351 -18.06 0.67 1.29
N ALA A 352 -17.73 -0.55 0.85
CA ALA A 352 -18.66 -1.69 0.88
C ALA A 352 -18.86 -2.19 2.31
N GLU A 353 -17.75 -2.40 3.01
CA GLU A 353 -17.72 -2.89 4.39
C GLU A 353 -18.42 -1.93 5.37
N ALA A 354 -18.31 -0.61 5.16
CA ALA A 354 -19.01 0.41 5.94
C ALA A 354 -20.54 0.36 5.78
N VAL A 355 -21.03 -0.02 4.58
CA VAL A 355 -22.46 -0.26 4.38
C VAL A 355 -22.88 -1.53 5.12
N MET A 356 -22.09 -2.60 5.07
CA MET A 356 -22.42 -3.84 5.79
C MET A 356 -22.47 -3.64 7.30
N ALA A 357 -21.44 -2.98 7.88
CA ALA A 357 -21.40 -2.60 9.28
C ALA A 357 -22.67 -1.82 9.72
N LEU A 358 -23.19 -0.91 8.89
CA LEU A 358 -24.42 -0.17 9.17
C LEU A 358 -25.69 -1.04 9.02
N MET A 359 -25.69 -2.02 8.13
CA MET A 359 -26.86 -2.88 7.93
C MET A 359 -27.04 -3.92 9.03
N GLU A 360 -25.92 -4.39 9.60
CA GLU A 360 -25.85 -5.29 10.75
C GLU A 360 -25.90 -4.59 12.11
N ALA A 361 -25.63 -3.27 12.17
CA ALA A 361 -25.65 -2.50 13.40
C ALA A 361 -26.98 -2.63 14.17
N THR A 362 -26.85 -2.97 15.45
CA THR A 362 -27.94 -3.00 16.43
C THR A 362 -27.90 -1.75 17.32
N VAL A 363 -28.89 -1.58 18.19
CA VAL A 363 -28.93 -0.48 19.17
C VAL A 363 -27.71 -0.50 20.12
N GLU A 364 -27.23 -1.69 20.46
CA GLU A 364 -26.09 -1.91 21.37
C GLU A 364 -24.74 -1.79 20.67
N SER A 365 -24.70 -1.95 19.33
CA SER A 365 -23.46 -1.88 18.55
C SER A 365 -22.80 -0.50 18.68
N PRO A 366 -21.48 -0.42 18.96
CA PRO A 366 -20.79 0.86 19.01
C PRO A 366 -20.75 1.54 17.63
N ALA A 367 -20.36 2.82 17.59
CA ALA A 367 -19.93 3.41 16.32
C ALA A 367 -18.65 2.70 15.88
N TYR A 368 -18.65 2.15 14.67
CA TYR A 368 -17.48 1.48 14.10
C TYR A 368 -16.67 2.41 13.22
N VAL A 369 -15.38 2.11 13.05
CA VAL A 369 -14.53 2.62 11.97
C VAL A 369 -14.06 1.42 11.14
N VAL A 370 -14.20 1.49 9.81
CA VAL A 370 -13.59 0.50 8.93
C VAL A 370 -12.11 0.86 8.78
N SER A 371 -11.25 -0.12 9.04
CA SER A 371 -9.80 -0.01 9.04
C SER A 371 -9.16 -1.17 8.26
N LEU A 372 -7.87 -1.09 8.00
CA LEU A 372 -7.08 -2.13 7.34
C LEU A 372 -6.08 -2.74 8.33
N ASP A 373 -6.08 -4.07 8.48
CA ASP A 373 -5.03 -4.82 9.16
C ASP A 373 -4.34 -5.76 8.15
N GLY A 374 -3.09 -5.43 7.80
CA GLY A 374 -2.38 -6.04 6.67
C GLY A 374 -3.11 -5.86 5.35
N ASN A 375 -3.77 -6.92 4.88
CA ASN A 375 -4.56 -6.92 3.64
C ASN A 375 -6.05 -7.27 3.89
N GLN A 376 -6.51 -7.23 5.14
CA GLN A 376 -7.90 -7.52 5.51
C GLN A 376 -8.59 -6.26 6.04
N ALA A 377 -9.82 -6.00 5.56
CA ALA A 377 -10.67 -4.98 6.15
C ALA A 377 -11.18 -5.47 7.52
N ILE A 378 -11.22 -4.58 8.51
CA ILE A 378 -11.70 -4.88 9.86
C ILE A 378 -12.62 -3.77 10.38
N ARG A 379 -13.53 -4.10 11.29
CA ARG A 379 -14.40 -3.13 11.96
C ARG A 379 -13.91 -2.94 13.40
N LEU A 380 -13.50 -1.73 13.76
CA LEU A 380 -13.00 -1.38 15.10
C LEU A 380 -13.94 -0.41 15.82
N PRO A 381 -14.08 -0.48 17.15
CA PRO A 381 -14.80 0.54 17.91
C PRO A 381 -14.14 1.92 17.77
N LEU A 382 -14.86 2.87 17.19
CA LEU A 382 -14.34 4.18 16.77
C LEU A 382 -13.64 4.94 17.91
N MET A 383 -14.22 4.91 19.12
CA MET A 383 -13.67 5.63 20.27
C MET A 383 -12.35 5.04 20.77
N ALA A 384 -12.15 3.72 20.72
CA ALA A 384 -10.89 3.10 21.10
C ALA A 384 -9.72 3.58 20.21
N CYS A 385 -9.97 3.73 18.90
CA CYS A 385 -9.00 4.27 17.95
C CYS A 385 -8.71 5.77 18.19
N VAL A 386 -9.76 6.57 18.45
CA VAL A 386 -9.64 8.01 18.74
C VAL A 386 -8.89 8.26 20.06
N GLU A 387 -9.14 7.46 21.09
CA GLU A 387 -8.45 7.57 22.39
C GLU A 387 -6.96 7.23 22.27
N LYS A 388 -6.61 6.17 21.54
CA LYS A 388 -5.21 5.86 21.22
C LYS A 388 -4.52 6.95 20.40
N THR A 389 -5.21 7.53 19.41
CA THR A 389 -4.68 8.67 18.62
C THR A 389 -4.38 9.89 19.51
N LYS A 390 -5.27 10.22 20.46
CA LYS A 390 -5.02 11.29 21.45
C LYS A 390 -3.91 10.95 22.43
N ALA A 391 -3.72 9.67 22.78
CA ALA A 391 -2.61 9.24 23.62
C ALA A 391 -1.24 9.46 22.95
N VAL A 392 -1.13 9.33 21.62
CA VAL A 392 0.11 9.69 20.88
C VAL A 392 0.46 11.17 21.09
N ALA A 393 -0.50 12.06 20.88
CA ALA A 393 -0.29 13.51 21.04
C ALA A 393 0.14 13.86 22.47
N LYS A 394 -0.54 13.27 23.46
CA LYS A 394 -0.17 13.41 24.88
C LYS A 394 1.24 12.89 25.18
N ALA A 395 1.62 11.72 24.64
CA ALA A 395 2.96 11.16 24.83
C ALA A 395 4.05 12.08 24.23
N MET A 396 3.78 12.72 23.09
CA MET A 396 4.68 13.72 22.50
C MET A 396 4.79 15.00 23.35
N GLU A 397 3.67 15.52 23.87
CA GLU A 397 3.65 16.67 24.79
C GLU A 397 4.43 16.39 26.08
N GLU A 398 4.29 15.19 26.64
CA GLU A 398 5.03 14.70 27.82
C GLU A 398 6.47 14.25 27.50
N LYS A 399 6.93 14.40 26.25
CA LYS A 399 8.27 14.03 25.75
C LYS A 399 8.64 12.55 25.89
N GLN A 400 7.63 11.68 25.90
CA GLN A 400 7.74 10.22 25.96
C GLN A 400 7.83 9.65 24.54
N TRP A 401 8.92 9.98 23.83
CA TRP A 401 9.10 9.68 22.40
C TRP A 401 8.96 8.18 22.07
N ASP A 402 9.55 7.30 22.88
CA ASP A 402 9.46 5.85 22.66
C ASP A 402 8.01 5.34 22.79
N LEU A 403 7.22 5.91 23.71
CA LEU A 403 5.80 5.60 23.84
C LEU A 403 5.00 6.13 22.65
N ALA A 404 5.31 7.33 22.15
CA ALA A 404 4.67 7.87 20.95
C ALA A 404 4.90 6.97 19.72
N VAL A 405 6.14 6.49 19.52
CA VAL A 405 6.47 5.52 18.46
C VAL A 405 5.74 4.18 18.64
N GLN A 406 5.63 3.68 19.87
CA GLN A 406 4.86 2.46 20.17
C GLN A 406 3.36 2.63 19.88
N LEU A 407 2.76 3.77 20.28
CA LEU A 407 1.34 4.07 20.08
C LEU A 407 0.97 4.34 18.61
N ARG A 408 1.93 4.76 17.76
CA ARG A 408 1.80 4.77 16.29
C ARG A 408 1.72 3.37 15.67
N GLY A 409 2.02 2.33 16.44
CA GLY A 409 1.88 0.94 16.04
C GLY A 409 3.11 0.35 15.32
N ARG A 410 3.11 -0.98 15.22
CA ARG A 410 4.27 -1.78 14.76
C ARG A 410 4.73 -1.45 13.34
N SER A 411 3.82 -1.03 12.46
CA SER A 411 4.17 -0.63 11.08
C SER A 411 5.04 0.64 11.08
N PHE A 412 4.65 1.67 11.85
CA PHE A 412 5.42 2.90 12.03
C PHE A 412 6.76 2.61 12.71
N ALA A 413 6.75 1.89 13.85
CA ALA A 413 7.96 1.54 14.58
C ALA A 413 8.94 0.77 13.68
N ARG A 414 8.48 -0.25 12.94
CA ARG A 414 9.31 -0.99 11.99
C ARG A 414 9.81 -0.11 10.84
N ASN A 415 9.01 0.84 10.34
CA ASN A 415 9.46 1.78 9.30
C ASN A 415 10.58 2.69 9.83
N LEU A 416 10.43 3.19 11.05
CA LEU A 416 11.41 4.03 11.73
C LEU A 416 12.68 3.26 12.12
N ASP A 417 12.56 2.01 12.56
CA ASP A 417 13.72 1.18 12.89
C ASP A 417 14.46 0.76 11.63
N THR A 418 13.73 0.33 10.60
CA THR A 418 14.27 0.15 9.24
C THR A 418 15.01 1.41 8.85
N PHE A 419 14.40 2.59 8.97
CA PHE A 419 15.04 3.86 8.66
C PHE A 419 16.40 4.10 9.38
N LYS A 420 16.63 3.59 10.61
CA LYS A 420 17.78 3.95 11.48
C LYS A 420 19.17 3.34 11.20
N MET A 421 19.31 2.13 10.62
CA MET A 421 20.52 1.76 9.84
C MET A 421 20.27 1.96 8.34
N LEU A 422 19.04 2.24 7.83
CA LEU A 422 18.88 2.58 6.40
C LEU A 422 19.89 3.68 6.05
N THR A 423 20.05 4.52 7.03
CA THR A 423 20.79 5.75 7.08
C THR A 423 22.23 5.60 7.62
N ARG A 424 23.07 4.69 7.07
CA ARG A 424 24.48 4.48 7.51
C ARG A 424 25.51 4.52 6.38
N LEU A 425 26.68 5.15 6.64
CA LEU A 425 27.53 5.79 5.59
C LEU A 425 28.62 4.89 5.04
N LYS A 426 29.21 4.19 6.00
CA LYS A 426 30.35 3.32 5.87
C LYS A 426 30.01 2.12 6.74
N PRO A 427 30.47 0.93 6.37
CA PRO A 427 30.50 -0.18 7.31
C PRO A 427 31.18 0.27 8.62
N PRO A 428 30.81 -0.32 9.77
CA PRO A 428 31.41 0.02 11.04
C PRO A 428 32.90 -0.35 10.98
N LYS A 429 33.77 0.46 11.60
CA LYS A 429 35.22 0.22 11.62
C LYS A 429 35.62 -1.14 12.22
N SER A 430 34.71 -1.82 12.91
CA SER A 430 34.89 -3.18 13.44
C SER A 430 34.69 -4.30 12.42
N ALA A 431 34.12 -4.01 11.24
CA ALA A 431 33.90 -5.00 10.17
C ALA A 431 35.04 -5.01 9.13
N TYR A 432 36.01 -4.10 9.24
CA TYR A 432 37.12 -3.94 8.31
C TYR A 432 38.42 -3.72 9.09
N ASP A 433 39.52 -4.32 8.65
CA ASP A 433 40.84 -4.08 9.24
C ASP A 433 41.41 -2.71 8.85
N ALA A 434 42.60 -2.40 9.39
CA ALA A 434 43.30 -1.15 9.13
C ALA A 434 43.75 -0.97 7.65
N GLU A 435 43.70 -2.04 6.86
CA GLU A 435 44.04 -2.07 5.43
C GLU A 435 42.79 -1.95 4.55
N GLY A 436 41.60 -1.86 5.15
CA GLY A 436 40.32 -1.72 4.44
C GLY A 436 39.76 -3.04 3.92
N LYS A 437 40.23 -4.18 4.43
CA LYS A 437 39.73 -5.52 4.08
C LYS A 437 38.70 -5.99 5.10
N ALA A 438 37.64 -6.66 4.63
CA ALA A 438 36.58 -7.09 5.52
C ALA A 438 37.05 -8.21 6.47
N THR A 439 36.71 -8.10 7.76
CA THR A 439 37.16 -9.02 8.81
C THR A 439 36.04 -9.97 9.24
N GLY A 440 36.11 -11.21 8.77
CA GLY A 440 35.28 -12.31 9.28
C GLY A 440 33.87 -12.46 8.69
N GLY A 441 33.56 -11.81 7.56
CA GLY A 441 32.29 -12.00 6.85
C GLY A 441 32.24 -13.21 5.91
N PHE A 442 31.05 -13.47 5.38
CA PHE A 442 30.75 -14.53 4.41
C PHE A 442 30.72 -13.98 2.98
N THR A 443 30.85 -14.86 1.99
CA THR A 443 30.57 -14.52 0.57
C THR A 443 29.12 -14.88 0.25
N LEU A 444 28.28 -13.89 -0.04
CA LEU A 444 26.89 -14.08 -0.45
C LEU A 444 26.72 -13.73 -1.92
N ALA A 445 25.82 -14.42 -2.61
CA ALA A 445 25.47 -14.13 -4.00
C ALA A 445 24.03 -13.63 -4.13
N ILE A 446 23.78 -12.79 -5.15
CA ILE A 446 22.47 -12.27 -5.51
C ILE A 446 22.25 -12.35 -7.02
N MET A 447 21.05 -12.74 -7.44
CA MET A 447 20.71 -12.88 -8.86
C MET A 447 19.23 -12.60 -9.15
N HIS A 448 18.91 -12.36 -10.41
CA HIS A 448 17.52 -12.31 -10.90
C HIS A 448 17.13 -13.57 -11.69
N ALA A 449 15.84 -13.92 -11.66
CA ALA A 449 15.30 -14.98 -12.52
C ALA A 449 13.82 -14.74 -12.88
N GLY A 450 13.51 -14.76 -14.17
CA GLY A 450 12.19 -14.46 -14.72
C GLY A 450 12.16 -13.18 -15.55
N ALA A 451 10.98 -12.55 -15.65
CA ALA A 451 10.80 -11.26 -16.33
C ALA A 451 11.20 -10.08 -15.42
N PRO A 452 11.71 -8.97 -15.97
CA PRO A 452 12.00 -7.76 -15.20
C PRO A 452 10.71 -7.12 -14.67
N CYS A 453 10.79 -6.50 -13.50
CA CYS A 453 9.73 -5.68 -12.94
C CYS A 453 10.29 -4.65 -11.96
N CYS A 454 9.52 -3.60 -11.70
CA CYS A 454 9.84 -2.59 -10.71
C CYS A 454 10.05 -3.17 -9.30
N GLY A 455 10.92 -2.54 -8.50
CA GLY A 455 11.29 -3.01 -7.15
C GLY A 455 12.45 -4.01 -7.09
N MET A 456 12.82 -4.66 -8.20
CA MET A 456 13.97 -5.58 -8.26
C MET A 456 15.29 -4.89 -7.86
N ASN A 457 15.59 -3.73 -8.44
CA ASN A 457 16.81 -2.97 -8.16
C ASN A 457 16.86 -2.45 -6.71
N ALA A 458 15.72 -2.02 -6.15
CA ALA A 458 15.59 -1.62 -4.75
C ALA A 458 15.94 -2.76 -3.78
N ALA A 459 15.51 -3.99 -4.09
CA ALA A 459 15.88 -5.18 -3.33
C ALA A 459 17.38 -5.53 -3.46
N VAL A 460 17.98 -5.44 -4.67
CA VAL A 460 19.43 -5.66 -4.85
C VAL A 460 20.23 -4.65 -4.04
N ARG A 461 19.91 -3.36 -4.19
CA ARG A 461 20.58 -2.26 -3.48
C ARG A 461 20.59 -2.45 -1.99
N SER A 462 19.43 -2.79 -1.42
CA SER A 462 19.32 -3.09 0.01
C SER A 462 20.23 -4.28 0.33
N PHE A 463 20.02 -5.46 -0.25
CA PHE A 463 20.83 -6.65 0.03
C PHE A 463 22.35 -6.39 -0.02
N VAL A 464 22.83 -5.70 -1.06
CA VAL A 464 24.25 -5.35 -1.24
C VAL A 464 24.77 -4.50 -0.07
N ARG A 465 24.13 -3.35 0.20
CA ARG A 465 24.54 -2.47 1.32
C ARG A 465 24.45 -3.17 2.67
N ASN A 466 23.49 -4.07 2.82
CA ASN A 466 23.22 -4.79 4.06
C ASN A 466 24.32 -5.79 4.41
N CYS A 467 24.78 -6.55 3.42
CA CYS A 467 25.89 -7.49 3.54
C CYS A 467 27.23 -6.75 3.72
N ILE A 468 27.53 -5.76 2.87
CA ILE A 468 28.77 -4.96 2.97
C ILE A 468 28.89 -4.27 4.33
N TYR A 469 27.78 -3.76 4.89
CA TYR A 469 27.76 -3.17 6.23
C TYR A 469 28.27 -4.13 7.32
N ARG A 470 28.13 -5.44 7.13
CA ARG A 470 28.55 -6.46 8.09
C ARG A 470 29.98 -6.96 7.87
N GLY A 471 30.64 -6.53 6.79
CA GLY A 471 31.89 -7.11 6.30
C GLY A 471 31.68 -8.36 5.43
N ASP A 472 30.46 -8.64 4.98
CA ASP A 472 30.20 -9.73 4.04
C ASP A 472 30.51 -9.27 2.59
N THR A 473 31.12 -10.15 1.78
CA THR A 473 31.39 -9.89 0.35
C THR A 473 30.16 -10.27 -0.48
N VAL A 474 29.77 -9.44 -1.45
CA VAL A 474 28.58 -9.66 -2.28
C VAL A 474 28.94 -9.86 -3.74
N LEU A 475 28.48 -10.98 -4.31
CA LEU A 475 28.62 -11.29 -5.73
C LEU A 475 27.29 -11.12 -6.46
N GLY A 476 27.26 -10.24 -7.46
CA GLY A 476 26.18 -10.14 -8.44
C GLY A 476 26.34 -11.20 -9.51
N VAL A 477 25.35 -12.08 -9.65
CA VAL A 477 25.28 -13.00 -10.80
C VAL A 477 24.53 -12.30 -11.92
N HIS A 478 25.22 -12.05 -13.03
CA HIS A 478 24.61 -11.40 -14.18
C HIS A 478 23.80 -12.39 -15.03
N ASP A 479 22.79 -11.91 -15.74
CA ASP A 479 21.95 -12.70 -16.67
C ASP A 479 21.25 -13.94 -16.08
N GLY A 480 21.13 -14.01 -14.75
CA GLY A 480 20.43 -15.07 -14.05
C GLY A 480 21.10 -16.43 -14.15
N VAL A 481 20.33 -17.46 -14.49
CA VAL A 481 20.82 -18.86 -14.52
C VAL A 481 21.89 -19.07 -15.60
N ASP A 482 21.78 -18.39 -16.75
CA ASP A 482 22.77 -18.47 -17.84
C ASP A 482 24.16 -18.02 -17.36
N GLY A 483 24.23 -16.81 -16.78
CA GLY A 483 25.49 -16.28 -16.26
C GLY A 483 26.00 -17.07 -15.05
N LEU A 484 25.13 -17.70 -14.26
CA LEU A 484 25.56 -18.62 -13.21
C LEU A 484 26.25 -19.89 -13.77
N ILE A 485 25.85 -20.37 -14.94
CA ILE A 485 26.50 -21.50 -15.64
C ILE A 485 27.85 -21.05 -16.19
N GLU A 486 27.88 -19.91 -16.86
CA GLU A 486 29.09 -19.31 -17.46
C GLU A 486 30.12 -18.87 -16.40
N GLY A 487 29.66 -18.56 -15.19
CA GLY A 487 30.49 -18.04 -14.10
C GLY A 487 30.65 -16.51 -14.14
N ASN A 488 29.67 -15.81 -14.72
CA ASN A 488 29.56 -14.36 -14.78
C ASN A 488 29.09 -13.79 -13.42
N LEU A 489 30.01 -13.80 -12.44
CA LEU A 489 29.80 -13.29 -11.10
C LEU A 489 30.82 -12.18 -10.81
N GLU A 490 30.34 -10.98 -10.48
CA GLU A 490 31.17 -9.81 -10.18
C GLU A 490 30.94 -9.33 -8.73
N GLU A 491 31.99 -8.81 -8.09
CA GLU A 491 31.87 -8.23 -6.75
C GLU A 491 31.20 -6.85 -6.82
N ILE A 492 30.00 -6.73 -6.22
CA ILE A 492 29.26 -5.47 -6.17
C ILE A 492 29.76 -4.65 -4.98
N LYS A 493 30.20 -3.42 -5.22
CA LYS A 493 30.63 -2.49 -4.16
C LYS A 493 29.46 -1.60 -3.72
N TRP A 494 29.66 -0.94 -2.57
CA TRP A 494 28.68 -0.03 -1.97
C TRP A 494 28.22 1.09 -2.93
N SER A 495 29.15 1.65 -3.71
CA SER A 495 28.93 2.70 -4.71
C SER A 495 28.10 2.27 -5.90
N ASP A 496 28.13 0.98 -6.23
CA ASP A 496 27.68 0.49 -7.54
C ASP A 496 26.15 0.39 -7.59
N VAL A 497 25.50 0.37 -6.42
CA VAL A 497 24.04 0.31 -6.21
C VAL A 497 23.40 1.64 -5.79
N THR A 498 24.15 2.74 -5.81
CA THR A 498 23.63 4.10 -5.51
C THR A 498 22.63 4.53 -6.60
N GLY A 499 21.51 5.14 -6.22
CA GLY A 499 20.45 5.55 -7.15
C GLY A 499 19.55 4.42 -7.69
N TRP A 500 19.77 3.16 -7.28
CA TRP A 500 19.05 1.99 -7.81
C TRP A 500 17.60 1.88 -7.29
N VAL A 501 17.23 2.52 -6.17
CA VAL A 501 15.86 2.39 -5.62
C VAL A 501 14.81 2.94 -6.58
N ALA A 502 15.15 4.02 -7.30
CA ALA A 502 14.24 4.74 -8.19
C ALA A 502 14.18 4.17 -9.61
N GLN A 503 14.96 3.13 -9.92
CA GLN A 503 15.09 2.60 -11.28
C GLN A 503 14.21 1.36 -11.48
N GLY A 504 13.42 1.35 -12.55
CA GLY A 504 12.74 0.17 -13.06
C GLY A 504 13.71 -0.83 -13.73
N GLY A 505 13.17 -1.96 -14.18
CA GLY A 505 13.95 -3.02 -14.82
C GLY A 505 14.75 -3.88 -13.82
N ALA A 506 15.87 -4.44 -14.29
CA ALA A 506 16.68 -5.42 -13.55
C ALA A 506 18.15 -5.28 -13.95
N PHE A 507 18.94 -4.54 -13.15
CA PHE A 507 20.29 -4.09 -13.55
C PHE A 507 21.35 -5.20 -13.57
N LEU A 508 21.15 -6.31 -12.84
CA LEU A 508 21.98 -7.51 -13.00
C LEU A 508 21.67 -8.27 -14.32
N GLY A 509 20.63 -7.88 -15.06
CA GLY A 509 20.06 -8.68 -16.14
C GLY A 509 19.18 -9.81 -15.59
N THR A 510 18.17 -10.23 -16.35
CA THR A 510 17.27 -11.31 -15.96
C THR A 510 16.76 -12.08 -17.17
N LYS A 511 16.66 -13.39 -17.04
CA LYS A 511 16.18 -14.31 -18.08
C LYS A 511 15.22 -15.33 -17.48
N ARG A 512 14.42 -15.98 -18.34
CA ARG A 512 13.47 -17.04 -17.95
C ARG A 512 14.08 -18.46 -18.00
N THR A 513 15.39 -18.59 -18.19
CA THR A 513 16.06 -19.89 -18.20
C THR A 513 15.97 -20.56 -16.83
N LEU A 514 15.68 -21.85 -16.81
CA LEU A 514 15.69 -22.70 -15.61
C LEU A 514 16.95 -23.60 -15.60
N PRO A 515 17.42 -24.03 -14.43
CA PRO A 515 18.42 -25.10 -14.33
C PRO A 515 17.92 -26.38 -15.01
N THR A 516 18.83 -27.12 -15.63
CA THR A 516 18.59 -28.43 -16.24
C THR A 516 19.50 -29.47 -15.61
N SER A 517 19.17 -30.76 -15.78
CA SER A 517 19.99 -31.88 -15.30
C SER A 517 21.45 -31.79 -15.77
N ASP A 518 21.68 -31.28 -16.98
CA ASP A 518 22.99 -31.24 -17.64
C ASP A 518 23.84 -30.04 -17.18
N ASN A 519 23.20 -28.91 -16.81
CA ASN A 519 23.90 -27.70 -16.37
C ASN A 519 24.07 -27.60 -14.83
N MET A 520 23.29 -28.37 -14.06
CA MET A 520 23.41 -28.48 -12.60
C MET A 520 24.84 -28.72 -12.06
N PRO A 521 25.67 -29.62 -12.65
CA PRO A 521 27.05 -29.80 -12.22
C PRO A 521 27.92 -28.55 -12.41
N LEU A 522 27.68 -27.78 -13.47
CA LEU A 522 28.41 -26.54 -13.77
C LEU A 522 28.05 -25.46 -12.75
N ILE A 523 26.75 -25.25 -12.50
CA ILE A 523 26.25 -24.33 -11.48
C ILE A 523 26.88 -24.65 -10.10
N ALA A 524 26.84 -25.93 -9.70
CA ALA A 524 27.44 -26.38 -8.44
C ALA A 524 28.97 -26.14 -8.38
N ALA A 525 29.67 -26.30 -9.51
CA ALA A 525 31.10 -25.99 -9.60
C ALA A 525 31.39 -24.49 -9.46
N GLN A 526 30.58 -23.62 -10.06
CA GLN A 526 30.74 -22.17 -9.98
C GLN A 526 30.46 -21.65 -8.56
N LEU A 527 29.37 -22.08 -7.91
CA LEU A 527 29.11 -21.73 -6.50
C LEU A 527 30.28 -22.12 -5.58
N LYS A 528 30.90 -23.28 -5.82
CA LYS A 528 32.10 -23.73 -5.09
C LYS A 528 33.35 -22.90 -5.43
N LYS A 529 33.57 -22.57 -6.70
CA LYS A 529 34.70 -21.76 -7.20
C LYS A 529 34.69 -20.36 -6.58
N PHE A 530 33.53 -19.71 -6.57
CA PHE A 530 33.33 -18.39 -5.98
C PHE A 530 33.07 -18.42 -4.46
N GLN A 531 33.15 -19.61 -3.83
CA GLN A 531 32.99 -19.82 -2.39
C GLN A 531 31.66 -19.33 -1.78
N VAL A 532 30.61 -19.26 -2.59
CA VAL A 532 29.28 -18.75 -2.20
C VAL A 532 28.74 -19.54 -1.00
N LYS A 533 28.37 -18.82 0.06
CA LYS A 533 27.84 -19.34 1.32
C LYS A 533 26.33 -19.21 1.45
N ALA A 534 25.72 -18.29 0.71
CA ALA A 534 24.27 -18.08 0.67
C ALA A 534 23.88 -17.45 -0.68
N LEU A 535 22.67 -17.72 -1.14
CA LEU A 535 22.15 -17.18 -2.42
C LEU A 535 20.74 -16.60 -2.24
N LEU A 536 20.59 -15.32 -2.60
CA LEU A 536 19.30 -14.67 -2.80
C LEU A 536 18.95 -14.64 -4.29
N ILE A 537 17.78 -15.17 -4.64
CA ILE A 537 17.18 -15.03 -5.98
C ILE A 537 15.97 -14.10 -5.87
N ILE A 538 15.96 -13.02 -6.64
CA ILE A 538 14.82 -12.09 -6.75
C ILE A 538 14.13 -12.37 -8.09
N GLY A 539 12.84 -12.73 -8.08
CA GLY A 539 12.17 -12.99 -9.34
C GLY A 539 10.82 -13.70 -9.25
N GLY A 540 10.32 -14.08 -10.43
CA GLY A 540 8.98 -14.61 -10.60
C GLY A 540 8.90 -16.11 -10.31
N PHE A 541 8.00 -16.78 -11.02
CA PHE A 541 7.83 -18.22 -10.91
C PHE A 541 9.11 -18.99 -11.30
N GLU A 542 9.93 -18.46 -12.21
CA GLU A 542 11.25 -19.02 -12.54
C GLU A 542 12.23 -18.97 -11.37
N ALA A 543 12.23 -17.92 -10.55
CA ALA A 543 13.06 -17.84 -9.34
C ALA A 543 12.64 -18.90 -8.31
N TYR A 544 11.33 -19.01 -8.08
CA TYR A 544 10.75 -20.05 -7.24
C TYR A 544 11.14 -21.46 -7.70
N GLN A 545 10.98 -21.77 -9.00
CA GLN A 545 11.39 -23.06 -9.56
C GLN A 545 12.91 -23.28 -9.45
N THR A 546 13.73 -22.26 -9.69
CA THR A 546 15.20 -22.35 -9.60
C THR A 546 15.66 -22.70 -8.19
N VAL A 547 15.16 -22.01 -7.16
CA VAL A 547 15.49 -22.32 -5.76
C VAL A 547 14.99 -23.71 -5.37
N LEU A 548 13.78 -24.10 -5.80
CA LEU A 548 13.23 -25.43 -5.53
C LEU A 548 14.10 -26.53 -6.15
N MET A 549 14.53 -26.36 -7.41
CA MET A 549 15.41 -27.31 -8.10
C MET A 549 16.77 -27.45 -7.40
N PHE A 550 17.39 -26.35 -6.96
CA PHE A 550 18.63 -26.39 -6.18
C PHE A 550 18.44 -27.12 -4.86
N ALA A 551 17.35 -26.83 -4.13
CA ALA A 551 17.04 -27.47 -2.86
C ALA A 551 16.78 -28.98 -3.01
N GLU A 552 16.09 -29.41 -4.07
CA GLU A 552 15.82 -30.82 -4.38
C GLU A 552 17.04 -31.61 -4.89
N ASN A 553 18.14 -30.94 -5.25
CA ASN A 553 19.38 -31.60 -5.72
C ASN A 553 20.55 -31.49 -4.73
N ARG A 554 20.30 -31.05 -3.49
CA ARG A 554 21.29 -30.97 -2.40
C ARG A 554 21.98 -32.32 -2.09
N ASP A 555 21.28 -33.43 -2.24
CA ASP A 555 21.84 -34.77 -2.03
C ASP A 555 22.92 -35.12 -3.05
N LYS A 556 22.75 -34.69 -4.30
CA LYS A 556 23.69 -34.92 -5.41
C LYS A 556 24.83 -33.90 -5.41
N PHE A 557 24.52 -32.64 -5.12
CA PHE A 557 25.47 -31.53 -5.19
C PHE A 557 25.48 -30.76 -3.87
N LYS A 558 26.43 -31.10 -2.98
CA LYS A 558 26.61 -30.44 -1.68
C LYS A 558 26.94 -28.94 -1.78
N ALA A 559 27.24 -28.41 -2.97
CA ALA A 559 27.33 -26.97 -3.20
C ALA A 559 25.99 -26.22 -3.01
N PHE A 560 24.84 -26.91 -3.15
CA PHE A 560 23.52 -26.34 -2.86
C PHE A 560 23.11 -26.46 -1.38
N ALA A 561 23.92 -27.11 -0.54
CA ALA A 561 23.73 -27.17 0.91
C ALA A 561 24.21 -25.86 1.56
N ILE A 562 23.58 -24.76 1.12
CA ILE A 562 23.70 -23.39 1.62
C ILE A 562 22.30 -22.82 1.87
N PRO A 563 22.13 -21.78 2.70
CA PRO A 563 20.88 -21.03 2.77
C PRO A 563 20.51 -20.45 1.39
N LEU A 564 19.29 -20.76 0.95
CA LEU A 564 18.70 -20.26 -0.29
C LEU A 564 17.43 -19.48 0.06
N ILE A 565 17.26 -18.30 -0.53
CA ILE A 565 16.08 -17.48 -0.33
C ILE A 565 15.55 -16.92 -1.65
N CYS A 566 14.23 -16.96 -1.81
CA CYS A 566 13.53 -16.36 -2.94
C CYS A 566 12.75 -15.13 -2.47
N ILE A 567 12.93 -13.99 -3.14
CA ILE A 567 12.03 -12.83 -3.02
C ILE A 567 11.12 -12.79 -4.26
N PRO A 568 9.79 -12.84 -4.10
CA PRO A 568 8.85 -12.86 -5.21
C PRO A 568 8.78 -11.50 -5.90
N ALA A 569 9.18 -11.44 -7.17
CA ALA A 569 9.19 -10.25 -7.99
C ALA A 569 8.64 -10.55 -9.39
N THR A 570 7.44 -10.05 -9.67
CA THR A 570 6.70 -10.22 -10.93
C THR A 570 5.50 -9.27 -10.94
N ILE A 571 5.15 -8.73 -12.09
CA ILE A 571 3.93 -7.93 -12.24
C ILE A 571 2.66 -8.76 -12.01
N SER A 572 2.72 -10.06 -12.27
CA SER A 572 1.54 -10.93 -12.34
C SER A 572 0.98 -11.37 -10.98
N ASN A 573 1.73 -11.16 -9.88
CA ASN A 573 1.39 -11.66 -8.54
C ASN A 573 1.02 -13.17 -8.52
N ASN A 574 1.81 -13.98 -9.23
CA ASN A 574 1.55 -15.40 -9.48
C ASN A 574 2.52 -16.37 -8.76
N VAL A 575 3.27 -15.87 -7.78
CA VAL A 575 4.23 -16.68 -7.00
C VAL A 575 3.58 -17.16 -5.70
N PRO A 576 3.63 -18.46 -5.37
CA PRO A 576 3.04 -18.97 -4.14
C PRO A 576 3.77 -18.46 -2.89
N GLY A 577 3.04 -18.38 -1.77
CA GLY A 577 3.60 -18.02 -0.45
C GLY A 577 3.65 -16.53 -0.13
N THR A 578 3.04 -15.67 -0.97
CA THR A 578 2.93 -14.22 -0.75
C THR A 578 1.57 -13.70 -1.23
N ASP A 579 1.05 -12.67 -0.58
CA ASP A 579 -0.14 -11.92 -1.02
C ASP A 579 0.21 -10.90 -2.11
N PHE A 580 1.47 -10.44 -2.13
CA PHE A 580 2.00 -9.45 -3.08
C PHE A 580 3.42 -9.85 -3.54
N SER A 581 3.73 -9.60 -4.81
CA SER A 581 5.10 -9.67 -5.36
C SER A 581 5.58 -8.28 -5.76
N LEU A 582 6.90 -8.06 -5.72
CA LEU A 582 7.48 -6.80 -6.22
C LEU A 582 7.08 -6.58 -7.68
N GLY A 583 6.75 -5.34 -8.00
CA GLY A 583 6.36 -4.87 -9.33
C GLY A 583 4.86 -4.99 -9.61
N CYS A 584 4.08 -5.68 -8.77
CA CYS A 584 2.64 -5.85 -9.03
C CYS A 584 1.82 -4.59 -8.73
N ASP A 585 2.27 -3.75 -7.79
CA ASP A 585 1.62 -2.46 -7.51
C ASP A 585 1.96 -1.42 -8.59
N THR A 586 3.23 -1.37 -9.05
CA THR A 586 3.61 -0.52 -10.18
C THR A 586 2.82 -0.88 -11.43
N ALA A 587 2.72 -2.17 -11.76
CA ALA A 587 1.91 -2.64 -12.89
C ALA A 587 0.42 -2.26 -12.75
N LEU A 588 -0.14 -2.41 -11.55
CA LEU A 588 -1.52 -2.08 -11.26
C LEU A 588 -1.80 -0.57 -11.42
N ASN A 589 -0.87 0.30 -11.01
CA ASN A 589 -0.96 1.74 -11.19
C ASN A 589 -0.88 2.13 -12.69
N GLU A 590 0.06 1.58 -13.45
CA GLU A 590 0.18 1.80 -14.91
C GLU A 590 -1.12 1.42 -15.65
N ILE A 591 -1.67 0.22 -15.39
CA ILE A 591 -2.94 -0.23 -16.00
C ILE A 591 -4.08 0.72 -15.60
N THR A 592 -4.13 1.15 -14.34
CA THR A 592 -5.18 2.04 -13.82
C THR A 592 -5.11 3.43 -14.46
N GLU A 593 -3.92 4.00 -14.64
CA GLU A 593 -3.76 5.29 -15.32
C GLU A 593 -4.09 5.18 -16.82
N ILE A 594 -3.65 4.11 -17.49
CA ILE A 594 -4.01 3.89 -18.89
C ILE A 594 -5.54 3.72 -19.03
N CYS A 595 -6.19 3.01 -18.10
CA CYS A 595 -7.66 2.93 -18.04
C CYS A 595 -8.31 4.32 -17.86
N ASP A 596 -7.72 5.22 -17.07
CA ASP A 596 -8.20 6.60 -16.93
C ASP A 596 -8.09 7.40 -18.22
N ARG A 597 -6.93 7.36 -18.89
CA ARG A 597 -6.67 8.03 -20.18
C ARG A 597 -7.62 7.50 -21.27
N ILE A 598 -7.83 6.19 -21.33
CA ILE A 598 -8.81 5.53 -22.21
C ILE A 598 -10.24 6.00 -21.88
N ARG A 599 -10.60 6.06 -20.59
CA ARG A 599 -11.93 6.51 -20.13
C ARG A 599 -12.20 7.98 -20.49
N GLN A 600 -11.17 8.82 -20.57
CA GLN A 600 -11.26 10.20 -21.06
C GLN A 600 -11.52 10.23 -22.57
N SER A 601 -10.82 9.41 -23.36
CA SER A 601 -11.09 9.23 -24.81
C SER A 601 -12.53 8.75 -25.07
N ALA A 602 -13.02 7.82 -24.24
CA ALA A 602 -14.41 7.32 -24.27
C ALA A 602 -15.46 8.36 -23.84
N GLN A 603 -15.08 9.46 -23.19
CA GLN A 603 -16.00 10.58 -22.91
C GLN A 603 -16.09 11.54 -24.10
N GLY A 604 -14.99 11.76 -24.82
CA GLY A 604 -14.96 12.61 -26.02
C GLY A 604 -15.75 12.04 -27.20
N THR A 605 -15.88 10.72 -27.30
CA THR A 605 -16.77 10.07 -28.29
C THR A 605 -17.97 9.44 -27.60
N LYS A 606 -19.20 9.85 -27.95
CA LYS A 606 -20.42 9.25 -27.40
C LYS A 606 -20.46 7.74 -27.66
N ARG A 607 -20.81 6.96 -26.63
CA ARG A 607 -21.13 5.51 -26.70
C ARG A 607 -19.96 4.65 -27.21
N ARG A 608 -18.91 4.54 -26.40
CA ARG A 608 -17.74 3.69 -26.70
C ARG A 608 -17.37 2.74 -25.55
N THR A 609 -17.13 1.49 -25.90
CA THR A 609 -16.61 0.44 -25.02
C THR A 609 -15.15 0.16 -25.37
N PHE A 610 -14.30 0.04 -24.36
CA PHE A 610 -12.93 -0.43 -24.52
C PHE A 610 -12.74 -1.79 -23.84
N ILE A 611 -12.16 -2.73 -24.59
CA ILE A 611 -11.60 -3.99 -24.08
C ILE A 611 -10.11 -3.75 -23.89
N VAL A 612 -9.63 -3.87 -22.66
CA VAL A 612 -8.24 -3.65 -22.27
C VAL A 612 -7.62 -5.00 -21.91
N GLU A 613 -6.66 -5.45 -22.71
CA GLU A 613 -5.91 -6.66 -22.43
C GLU A 613 -4.74 -6.36 -21.51
N THR A 614 -4.71 -7.12 -20.41
CA THR A 614 -3.70 -7.06 -19.34
C THR A 614 -2.84 -8.32 -19.35
N MET A 615 -1.59 -8.17 -18.94
CA MET A 615 -0.70 -9.30 -18.71
C MET A 615 -1.07 -10.03 -17.41
N GLY A 616 -0.45 -11.18 -17.18
CA GLY A 616 -0.61 -11.97 -15.96
C GLY A 616 -0.25 -13.45 -16.11
N GLY A 617 0.04 -13.92 -17.33
CA GLY A 617 -0.10 -15.33 -17.66
C GLY A 617 -1.50 -15.81 -17.27
N TYR A 618 -1.60 -16.95 -16.61
CA TYR A 618 -2.86 -17.49 -16.10
C TYR A 618 -3.33 -16.85 -14.77
N CYS A 619 -2.69 -15.78 -14.28
CA CYS A 619 -3.11 -15.05 -13.08
C CYS A 619 -3.95 -13.81 -13.43
N GLY A 620 -5.21 -13.81 -13.00
CA GLY A 620 -6.20 -12.75 -13.17
C GLY A 620 -6.06 -11.55 -12.23
N TYR A 621 -5.02 -11.49 -11.39
CA TYR A 621 -4.80 -10.42 -10.40
C TYR A 621 -4.88 -9.02 -11.02
N LEU A 622 -4.06 -8.75 -12.03
CA LEU A 622 -4.00 -7.44 -12.68
C LEU A 622 -5.34 -7.05 -13.32
N ALA A 623 -5.97 -7.96 -14.07
CA ALA A 623 -7.28 -7.73 -14.69
C ALA A 623 -8.38 -7.42 -13.65
N THR A 624 -8.38 -8.13 -12.52
CA THR A 624 -9.40 -7.96 -11.46
C THR A 624 -9.16 -6.68 -10.66
N MET A 625 -7.94 -6.46 -10.18
CA MET A 625 -7.61 -5.33 -9.32
C MET A 625 -7.67 -4.01 -10.11
N ALA A 626 -7.16 -3.98 -11.35
CA ALA A 626 -7.31 -2.82 -12.23
C ALA A 626 -8.75 -2.65 -12.72
N GLY A 627 -9.51 -3.74 -12.85
CA GLY A 627 -10.95 -3.69 -13.10
C GLY A 627 -11.70 -2.96 -11.96
N LEU A 628 -11.38 -3.28 -10.70
CA LEU A 628 -11.94 -2.60 -9.54
C LEU A 628 -11.49 -1.13 -9.45
N ALA A 629 -10.18 -0.86 -9.51
CA ALA A 629 -9.58 0.48 -9.44
C ALA A 629 -10.00 1.39 -10.61
N GLY A 630 -10.12 0.82 -11.81
CA GLY A 630 -10.60 1.49 -13.01
C GLY A 630 -12.12 1.66 -13.08
N GLY A 631 -12.87 1.00 -12.19
CA GLY A 631 -14.33 1.01 -12.16
C GLY A 631 -14.96 0.37 -13.39
N ALA A 632 -14.37 -0.73 -13.87
CA ALA A 632 -14.78 -1.50 -15.03
C ALA A 632 -16.19 -2.10 -14.90
N ASP A 633 -16.77 -2.43 -16.05
CA ASP A 633 -18.05 -3.12 -16.19
C ASP A 633 -17.89 -4.64 -16.12
N ALA A 634 -16.78 -5.19 -16.64
CA ALA A 634 -16.46 -6.62 -16.55
C ALA A 634 -14.93 -6.84 -16.50
N ALA A 635 -14.50 -7.98 -15.96
CA ALA A 635 -13.11 -8.40 -15.94
C ALA A 635 -13.02 -9.93 -16.18
N TYR A 636 -12.46 -10.35 -17.30
CA TYR A 636 -12.32 -11.76 -17.69
C TYR A 636 -10.95 -12.31 -17.31
N ILE A 637 -10.94 -13.44 -16.61
CA ILE A 637 -9.76 -14.07 -16.00
C ILE A 637 -9.78 -15.58 -16.23
N PHE A 638 -8.67 -16.27 -15.93
CA PHE A 638 -8.55 -17.72 -16.13
C PHE A 638 -9.26 -18.50 -15.03
N GLU A 639 -9.20 -17.99 -13.80
CA GLU A 639 -9.72 -18.60 -12.58
C GLU A 639 -11.27 -18.61 -12.54
N GLU A 640 -11.93 -17.74 -13.31
CA GLU A 640 -13.38 -17.67 -13.48
C GLU A 640 -13.74 -17.85 -14.96
N SER A 641 -13.79 -19.12 -15.40
CA SER A 641 -14.07 -19.48 -16.80
C SER A 641 -15.42 -18.94 -17.27
N SER A 642 -15.38 -17.96 -18.17
CA SER A 642 -16.57 -17.29 -18.70
C SER A 642 -17.16 -18.06 -19.89
N THR A 643 -18.45 -18.37 -19.86
CA THR A 643 -19.17 -18.99 -20.98
C THR A 643 -19.63 -17.94 -22.02
N ILE A 644 -19.96 -18.38 -23.25
CA ILE A 644 -20.54 -17.47 -24.25
C ILE A 644 -21.83 -16.79 -23.77
N GLU A 645 -22.65 -17.49 -22.98
CA GLU A 645 -23.87 -16.97 -22.38
C GLU A 645 -23.58 -15.84 -21.38
N GLN A 646 -22.52 -15.99 -20.58
CA GLN A 646 -22.05 -14.94 -19.67
C GLN A 646 -21.54 -13.72 -20.45
N LEU A 647 -20.71 -13.92 -21.49
CA LEU A 647 -20.22 -12.83 -22.34
C LEU A 647 -21.37 -12.05 -22.99
N VAL A 648 -22.38 -12.75 -23.55
CA VAL A 648 -23.57 -12.13 -24.14
C VAL A 648 -24.41 -11.39 -23.08
N THR A 649 -24.49 -11.92 -21.85
CA THR A 649 -25.17 -11.26 -20.73
C THR A 649 -24.47 -9.95 -20.36
N ASP A 650 -23.14 -9.95 -20.31
CA ASP A 650 -22.34 -8.78 -19.96
C ASP A 650 -22.39 -7.70 -21.06
N VAL A 651 -22.46 -8.10 -22.34
CA VAL A 651 -22.77 -7.17 -23.45
C VAL A 651 -24.17 -6.57 -23.31
N LYS A 652 -25.21 -7.38 -23.10
CA LYS A 652 -26.60 -6.91 -22.95
C LYS A 652 -26.75 -5.94 -21.77
N HIS A 653 -26.09 -6.21 -20.66
CA HIS A 653 -26.03 -5.33 -19.50
C HIS A 653 -25.38 -3.98 -19.82
N LEU A 654 -24.27 -4.00 -20.55
CA LEU A 654 -23.59 -2.79 -20.99
C LEU A 654 -24.43 -1.98 -21.99
N SER A 655 -25.09 -2.65 -22.93
CA SER A 655 -26.06 -2.04 -23.85
C SER A 655 -27.21 -1.37 -23.09
N SER A 656 -27.78 -2.03 -22.07
CA SER A 656 -28.83 -1.45 -21.20
C SER A 656 -28.36 -0.19 -20.45
N LYS A 657 -27.13 -0.21 -19.89
CA LYS A 657 -26.51 0.96 -19.25
C LYS A 657 -26.37 2.15 -20.22
N MET A 658 -26.06 1.90 -21.50
CA MET A 658 -25.91 2.96 -22.51
C MET A 658 -27.21 3.41 -23.18
N ALA A 659 -28.21 2.53 -23.24
CA ALA A 659 -29.56 2.84 -23.70
C ALA A 659 -30.27 3.82 -22.76
N THR A 660 -30.16 3.59 -21.44
CA THR A 660 -30.84 4.36 -20.38
C THR A 660 -30.23 5.74 -20.10
N GLY A 661 -29.31 6.22 -20.94
CA GLY A 661 -28.90 7.63 -21.03
C GLY A 661 -27.93 8.16 -19.97
N GLY A 662 -27.75 7.46 -18.83
CA GLY A 662 -26.90 7.91 -17.72
C GLY A 662 -25.41 7.58 -17.83
N ILE A 663 -25.01 6.67 -18.74
CA ILE A 663 -23.62 6.21 -18.91
C ILE A 663 -23.34 6.07 -20.42
N SER A 664 -22.28 6.70 -20.93
CA SER A 664 -21.95 6.72 -22.36
C SER A 664 -20.65 5.99 -22.73
N ARG A 665 -20.12 5.18 -21.80
CA ARG A 665 -18.81 4.53 -21.88
C ARG A 665 -18.86 3.14 -21.26
N GLY A 666 -18.03 2.23 -21.76
CA GLY A 666 -17.81 0.91 -21.19
C GLY A 666 -16.32 0.61 -21.03
N LEU A 667 -15.96 -0.09 -19.96
CA LEU A 667 -14.59 -0.57 -19.74
C LEU A 667 -14.62 -2.05 -19.35
N VAL A 668 -13.93 -2.88 -20.12
CA VAL A 668 -13.83 -4.32 -19.93
C VAL A 668 -12.35 -4.68 -19.83
N LEU A 669 -11.96 -5.39 -18.79
CA LEU A 669 -10.60 -5.91 -18.61
C LEU A 669 -10.58 -7.38 -19.06
N ARG A 670 -9.50 -7.80 -19.71
CA ARG A 670 -9.24 -9.21 -20.05
C ARG A 670 -7.80 -9.55 -19.66
N ASN A 671 -7.58 -10.63 -18.92
CA ASN A 671 -6.25 -11.21 -18.77
C ASN A 671 -5.85 -11.95 -20.08
N GLU A 672 -4.59 -11.84 -20.48
CA GLU A 672 -4.06 -12.40 -21.74
C GLU A 672 -4.33 -13.90 -21.94
N SER A 673 -4.32 -14.69 -20.85
CA SER A 673 -4.55 -16.14 -20.84
C SER A 673 -5.91 -16.54 -20.25
N ALA A 674 -6.86 -15.61 -20.11
CA ALA A 674 -8.18 -15.88 -19.52
C ALA A 674 -8.94 -17.02 -20.22
N ASN A 675 -8.79 -17.10 -21.54
CA ASN A 675 -9.26 -18.22 -22.36
C ASN A 675 -8.53 -18.19 -23.72
N GLU A 676 -8.18 -19.36 -24.25
CA GLU A 676 -7.51 -19.51 -25.55
C GLU A 676 -8.46 -19.18 -26.73
N ASN A 677 -9.72 -19.61 -26.63
CA ASN A 677 -10.73 -19.43 -27.67
C ASN A 677 -11.42 -18.06 -27.56
N TYR A 678 -11.78 -17.63 -26.35
CA TYR A 678 -12.34 -16.30 -26.10
C TYR A 678 -11.22 -15.26 -25.93
N ASN A 679 -10.42 -15.13 -26.99
CA ASN A 679 -9.35 -14.15 -27.09
C ASN A 679 -9.88 -12.73 -27.34
N THR A 680 -9.00 -11.73 -27.29
CA THR A 680 -9.38 -10.31 -27.42
C THR A 680 -10.05 -9.96 -28.75
N ASP A 681 -9.64 -10.58 -29.86
CA ASP A 681 -10.28 -10.38 -31.17
C ASP A 681 -11.71 -10.99 -31.19
N PHE A 682 -11.89 -12.18 -30.62
CA PHE A 682 -13.22 -12.78 -30.46
C PHE A 682 -14.14 -11.90 -29.61
N ILE A 683 -13.68 -11.47 -28.42
CA ILE A 683 -14.47 -10.61 -27.53
C ILE A 683 -14.75 -9.27 -28.21
N GLN A 684 -13.80 -8.68 -28.95
CA GLN A 684 -14.02 -7.47 -29.73
C GLN A 684 -15.12 -7.64 -30.76
N ARG A 685 -15.11 -8.73 -31.54
CA ARG A 685 -16.12 -9.00 -32.57
C ARG A 685 -17.50 -9.20 -31.95
N LEU A 686 -17.59 -10.02 -30.89
CA LEU A 686 -18.82 -10.24 -30.14
C LEU A 686 -19.42 -8.92 -29.60
N TYR A 687 -18.62 -8.13 -28.88
CA TYR A 687 -19.06 -6.83 -28.37
C TYR A 687 -19.39 -5.82 -29.47
N SER A 688 -18.75 -5.91 -30.64
CA SER A 688 -19.04 -5.02 -31.78
C SER A 688 -20.37 -5.37 -32.44
N GLU A 689 -20.68 -6.65 -32.61
CA GLU A 689 -21.90 -7.11 -33.30
C GLU A 689 -23.14 -7.03 -32.39
N GLU A 690 -23.07 -7.61 -31.19
CA GLU A 690 -24.16 -7.59 -30.21
C GLU A 690 -24.38 -6.20 -29.58
N GLY A 691 -23.36 -5.32 -29.62
CA GLY A 691 -23.41 -3.96 -29.11
C GLY A 691 -23.75 -2.88 -30.14
N LYS A 692 -23.85 -3.20 -31.44
CA LYS A 692 -23.80 -2.24 -32.57
C LYS A 692 -24.79 -1.08 -32.52
N GLU A 693 -25.99 -1.29 -31.95
CA GLU A 693 -27.02 -0.25 -31.81
C GLU A 693 -26.75 0.71 -30.65
N TYR A 694 -25.95 0.28 -29.66
CA TYR A 694 -25.77 0.94 -28.37
C TYR A 694 -24.37 1.54 -28.19
N PHE A 695 -23.32 0.93 -28.74
CA PHE A 695 -21.94 1.43 -28.63
C PHE A 695 -21.00 0.92 -29.72
N THR A 696 -19.86 1.61 -29.85
CA THR A 696 -18.71 1.14 -30.64
C THR A 696 -17.65 0.51 -29.75
N THR A 697 -17.06 -0.61 -30.19
CA THR A 697 -16.01 -1.32 -29.42
C THR A 697 -14.61 -0.99 -29.94
N ARG A 698 -13.65 -0.85 -29.03
CA ARG A 698 -12.22 -0.72 -29.33
C ARG A 698 -11.41 -1.63 -28.41
N VAL A 699 -10.25 -2.06 -28.88
CA VAL A 699 -9.27 -2.84 -28.11
C VAL A 699 -8.09 -1.95 -27.76
N ASN A 700 -7.49 -2.18 -26.60
CA ASN A 700 -6.14 -1.75 -26.30
C ASN A 700 -5.38 -2.90 -25.63
N VAL A 701 -4.27 -3.35 -26.24
CA VAL A 701 -3.38 -4.37 -25.67
C VAL A 701 -2.22 -3.63 -25.03
N LEU A 702 -2.15 -3.64 -23.70
CA LEU A 702 -1.20 -2.79 -22.98
C LEU A 702 0.26 -3.27 -23.12
N GLY A 703 0.45 -4.58 -23.26
CA GLY A 703 1.77 -5.20 -23.40
C GLY A 703 2.75 -4.77 -22.31
N HIS A 704 4.00 -4.54 -22.70
CA HIS A 704 5.11 -4.31 -21.77
C HIS A 704 5.07 -2.97 -21.01
N MET A 705 4.18 -2.03 -21.37
CA MET A 705 3.98 -0.80 -20.57
C MET A 705 3.60 -1.12 -19.10
N GLN A 706 2.97 -2.27 -18.87
CA GLN A 706 2.60 -2.76 -17.55
C GLN A 706 3.78 -3.13 -16.64
N GLN A 707 5.03 -3.10 -17.13
CA GLN A 707 6.21 -3.29 -16.26
C GLN A 707 6.59 -2.04 -15.46
N GLY A 708 6.05 -0.87 -15.85
CA GLY A 708 6.36 0.43 -15.27
C GLY A 708 7.69 1.01 -15.74
N GLY A 709 7.77 2.35 -15.75
CA GLY A 709 9.03 3.06 -15.94
C GLY A 709 9.85 3.17 -14.65
N SER A 710 9.22 3.71 -13.61
CA SER A 710 9.79 3.89 -12.28
C SER A 710 8.94 3.15 -11.23
N PRO A 711 9.56 2.53 -10.20
CA PRO A 711 8.83 1.81 -9.16
C PRO A 711 8.02 2.76 -8.28
N THR A 712 6.83 2.31 -7.87
CA THR A 712 5.95 3.02 -6.93
C THR A 712 6.54 3.05 -5.51
N PRO A 713 6.06 3.96 -4.63
CA PRO A 713 6.51 3.99 -3.24
C PRO A 713 6.34 2.62 -2.55
N PHE A 714 5.24 1.91 -2.84
CA PHE A 714 4.99 0.56 -2.33
C PHE A 714 6.09 -0.43 -2.75
N ASP A 715 6.36 -0.55 -4.06
CA ASP A 715 7.35 -1.51 -4.58
C ASP A 715 8.80 -1.17 -4.13
N ARG A 716 9.15 0.12 -4.06
CA ARG A 716 10.44 0.58 -3.49
C ARG A 716 10.60 0.15 -2.03
N ASN A 717 9.59 0.46 -1.21
CA ASN A 717 9.59 0.21 0.23
C ASN A 717 9.60 -1.31 0.53
N MET A 718 8.78 -2.06 -0.20
CA MET A 718 8.65 -3.50 -0.07
C MET A 718 9.95 -4.22 -0.46
N GLY A 719 10.55 -3.88 -1.60
CA GLY A 719 11.80 -4.50 -2.07
C GLY A 719 12.94 -4.29 -1.07
N THR A 720 13.11 -3.05 -0.61
CA THR A 720 14.13 -2.67 0.37
C THR A 720 13.97 -3.44 1.69
N LYS A 721 12.75 -3.54 2.24
CA LYS A 721 12.46 -4.28 3.48
C LYS A 721 12.64 -5.79 3.35
N MET A 722 12.19 -6.39 2.24
CA MET A 722 12.31 -7.83 2.03
C MET A 722 13.78 -8.24 1.93
N ALA A 723 14.59 -7.49 1.18
CA ALA A 723 16.02 -7.72 1.10
C ALA A 723 16.72 -7.58 2.46
N ALA A 724 16.31 -6.61 3.29
CA ALA A 724 16.85 -6.48 4.65
C ALA A 724 16.56 -7.70 5.52
N LYS A 725 15.31 -8.16 5.52
CA LYS A 725 14.92 -9.38 6.25
C LYS A 725 15.56 -10.64 5.69
N ALA A 726 15.83 -10.69 4.39
CA ALA A 726 16.58 -11.77 3.78
C ALA A 726 18.02 -11.82 4.33
N VAL A 727 18.73 -10.70 4.44
CA VAL A 727 20.09 -10.68 5.02
C VAL A 727 20.07 -11.09 6.49
N GLU A 728 19.16 -10.53 7.30
CA GLU A 728 18.99 -10.90 8.71
C GLU A 728 18.83 -12.43 8.89
N TRP A 729 17.97 -13.04 8.07
CA TRP A 729 17.69 -14.47 8.12
C TRP A 729 18.85 -15.34 7.60
N LEU A 730 19.48 -14.96 6.48
CA LEU A 730 20.62 -15.69 5.92
C LEU A 730 21.79 -15.72 6.91
N VAL A 731 22.00 -14.63 7.64
CA VAL A 731 23.03 -14.52 8.67
C VAL A 731 22.73 -15.41 9.87
N ASP A 732 21.51 -15.34 10.42
CA ASP A 732 21.09 -16.20 11.53
C ASP A 732 21.35 -17.68 11.19
N LYS A 733 20.96 -18.08 9.97
CA LYS A 733 21.25 -19.41 9.43
C LYS A 733 22.76 -19.70 9.37
N LEU A 734 23.57 -18.81 8.79
CA LEU A 734 25.02 -19.02 8.65
C LEU A 734 25.78 -19.06 10.00
N MET A 735 25.28 -18.40 11.03
CA MET A 735 25.91 -18.36 12.35
C MET A 735 25.43 -19.49 13.28
N ASN A 736 24.15 -19.86 13.22
CA ASN A 736 23.52 -20.75 14.22
C ASN A 736 23.24 -22.18 13.71
N ASP A 737 22.98 -22.39 12.42
CA ASP A 737 22.65 -23.72 11.89
C ASP A 737 23.91 -24.53 11.52
N LYS A 738 23.91 -25.81 11.88
CA LYS A 738 25.04 -26.74 11.59
C LYS A 738 24.94 -27.46 10.25
N SER A 739 23.79 -27.38 9.58
CA SER A 739 23.52 -28.03 8.30
C SER A 739 22.42 -27.28 7.57
N PHE A 740 22.53 -27.23 6.24
CA PHE A 740 21.56 -26.57 5.36
C PHE A 740 20.87 -27.56 4.42
N GLU A 741 20.81 -28.84 4.77
CA GLU A 741 20.19 -29.88 3.93
C GLU A 741 18.66 -29.95 4.12
N THR A 742 18.14 -29.36 5.20
CA THR A 742 16.70 -29.34 5.53
C THR A 742 15.88 -28.39 4.64
N PRO A 743 14.57 -28.61 4.42
CA PRO A 743 13.68 -27.65 3.74
C PRO A 743 13.70 -26.24 4.34
N GLN A 744 13.91 -26.12 5.65
CA GLN A 744 13.94 -24.86 6.39
C GLN A 744 15.11 -23.93 6.02
N SER A 745 16.07 -24.38 5.21
CA SER A 745 17.15 -23.55 4.65
C SER A 745 16.92 -23.17 3.17
N ALA A 746 15.75 -23.45 2.59
CA ALA A 746 15.35 -23.03 1.25
C ALA A 746 13.95 -22.42 1.31
N VAL A 747 13.86 -21.09 1.43
CA VAL A 747 12.62 -20.40 1.80
C VAL A 747 12.18 -19.32 0.79
N MET A 748 10.87 -19.21 0.59
CA MET A 748 10.23 -18.04 0.00
C MET A 748 10.03 -17.01 1.11
N LEU A 749 10.51 -15.79 0.92
CA LEU A 749 10.17 -14.66 1.78
C LEU A 749 8.99 -13.92 1.16
N GLY A 750 7.78 -14.18 1.67
CA GLY A 750 6.55 -13.53 1.24
C GLY A 750 5.99 -12.57 2.29
N ILE A 751 5.04 -11.74 1.89
CA ILE A 751 4.14 -11.03 2.81
C ILE A 751 2.85 -11.82 2.90
N VAL A 752 2.43 -12.20 4.10
CA VAL A 752 1.11 -12.82 4.35
C VAL A 752 0.38 -11.99 5.41
N ARG A 753 -0.75 -11.41 5.02
CA ARG A 753 -1.47 -10.35 5.74
C ARG A 753 -0.55 -9.16 6.06
N ARG A 754 0.01 -9.12 7.27
CA ARG A 754 0.94 -8.07 7.77
C ARG A 754 2.36 -8.56 8.06
N GLN A 755 2.59 -9.87 7.98
CA GLN A 755 3.84 -10.50 8.40
C GLN A 755 4.71 -10.89 7.21
N TYR A 756 6.00 -10.57 7.31
CA TYR A 756 7.03 -11.18 6.46
C TYR A 756 7.24 -12.61 6.93
N LYS A 757 6.93 -13.60 6.08
CA LYS A 757 6.99 -15.03 6.40
C LYS A 757 7.99 -15.73 5.51
N PHE A 758 8.95 -16.41 6.13
CA PHE A 758 9.83 -17.37 5.48
C PHE A 758 9.10 -18.73 5.43
N THR A 759 8.71 -19.18 4.23
CA THR A 759 8.02 -20.45 4.03
C THR A 759 8.86 -21.38 3.17
N PRO A 760 9.17 -22.63 3.59
CA PRO A 760 9.94 -23.57 2.79
C PRO A 760 9.33 -23.82 1.41
N LEU A 761 10.13 -23.81 0.35
CA LEU A 761 9.60 -23.96 -1.01
C LEU A 761 8.95 -25.33 -1.24
N GLN A 762 9.45 -26.37 -0.58
CA GLN A 762 8.88 -27.72 -0.64
C GLN A 762 7.46 -27.79 -0.03
N GLU A 763 7.12 -26.92 0.92
CA GLU A 763 5.74 -26.80 1.45
C GLU A 763 4.85 -26.11 0.43
N LEU A 764 5.33 -25.02 -0.19
CA LEU A 764 4.60 -24.29 -1.24
C LEU A 764 4.33 -25.14 -2.49
N LYS A 765 5.21 -26.11 -2.79
CA LYS A 765 5.06 -27.08 -3.90
C LYS A 765 3.71 -27.80 -3.87
N LEU A 766 3.15 -28.06 -2.68
CA LEU A 766 1.86 -28.73 -2.50
C LEU A 766 0.65 -27.87 -2.90
N TYR A 767 0.82 -26.55 -2.94
CA TYR A 767 -0.22 -25.56 -3.22
C TYR A 767 0.09 -24.75 -4.49
N THR A 768 0.83 -25.35 -5.42
CA THR A 768 1.25 -24.72 -6.67
C THR A 768 0.75 -25.48 -7.89
N ASP A 769 0.05 -24.80 -8.79
CA ASP A 769 -0.14 -25.28 -10.15
C ASP A 769 1.10 -24.95 -11.00
N PHE A 770 1.96 -25.95 -11.23
CA PHE A 770 3.16 -25.81 -12.05
C PHE A 770 2.88 -25.74 -13.56
N LYS A 771 1.71 -26.18 -14.03
CA LYS A 771 1.34 -26.16 -15.45
C LYS A 771 0.95 -24.73 -15.87
N HIS A 772 0.07 -24.10 -15.09
CA HIS A 772 -0.42 -22.74 -15.33
C HIS A 772 0.42 -21.67 -14.59
N ARG A 773 1.34 -22.10 -13.72
CA ARG A 773 2.29 -21.26 -12.97
C ARG A 773 1.60 -20.25 -12.06
N ILE A 774 0.68 -20.74 -11.23
CA ILE A 774 -0.12 -19.96 -10.26
C ILE A 774 -0.22 -20.71 -8.92
N PRO A 775 -0.43 -20.03 -7.79
CA PRO A 775 -0.84 -20.67 -6.54
C PRO A 775 -2.28 -21.21 -6.64
N CYS A 776 -2.60 -22.23 -5.85
CA CYS A 776 -3.94 -22.85 -5.84
C CYS A 776 -5.00 -22.07 -5.06
N ASP A 777 -4.61 -21.12 -4.19
CA ASP A 777 -5.51 -20.20 -3.49
C ASP A 777 -4.95 -18.77 -3.61
N GLN A 778 -5.85 -17.79 -3.72
CA GLN A 778 -5.55 -16.40 -4.03
C GLN A 778 -6.58 -15.47 -3.35
N TRP A 779 -6.10 -14.69 -2.38
CA TRP A 779 -6.94 -13.81 -1.55
C TRP A 779 -7.86 -12.88 -2.36
N TRP A 780 -7.38 -12.36 -3.50
CA TRP A 780 -8.07 -11.37 -4.32
C TRP A 780 -9.27 -11.94 -5.10
N LEU A 781 -9.41 -13.27 -5.20
CA LEU A 781 -10.61 -13.89 -5.79
C LEU A 781 -11.87 -13.56 -4.97
N LYS A 782 -11.73 -13.34 -3.65
CA LYS A 782 -12.84 -12.93 -2.76
C LYS A 782 -13.37 -11.53 -3.06
N ILE A 783 -12.61 -10.70 -3.79
CA ILE A 783 -13.00 -9.35 -4.23
C ILE A 783 -13.80 -9.39 -5.55
N ARG A 784 -13.80 -10.51 -6.29
CA ARG A 784 -14.54 -10.65 -7.57
C ARG A 784 -16.03 -10.28 -7.46
N PRO A 785 -16.79 -10.69 -6.43
CA PRO A 785 -18.19 -10.29 -6.31
C PRO A 785 -18.37 -8.79 -6.09
N LEU A 786 -17.46 -8.13 -5.36
CA LEU A 786 -17.50 -6.68 -5.17
C LEU A 786 -17.33 -5.93 -6.49
N LEU A 787 -16.43 -6.39 -7.38
CA LEU A 787 -16.30 -5.84 -8.74
C LEU A 787 -17.63 -5.97 -9.50
N ARG A 788 -18.23 -7.17 -9.52
CA ARG A 788 -19.50 -7.44 -10.20
C ARG A 788 -20.66 -6.60 -9.65
N ILE A 789 -20.78 -6.48 -8.33
CA ILE A 789 -21.79 -5.65 -7.66
C ILE A 789 -21.58 -4.18 -7.98
N LEU A 790 -20.35 -3.65 -7.86
CA LEU A 790 -20.03 -2.25 -8.22
C LEU A 790 -20.19 -1.98 -9.72
N ALA A 791 -20.30 -3.02 -10.56
CA ALA A 791 -20.66 -2.96 -11.97
C ALA A 791 -22.16 -3.22 -12.24
N LYS A 792 -23.01 -3.36 -11.22
CA LYS A 792 -24.47 -3.61 -11.29
C LYS A 792 -24.86 -5.01 -11.80
N HIS A 793 -23.97 -6.00 -11.77
CA HIS A 793 -24.34 -7.38 -12.04
C HIS A 793 -24.94 -8.01 -10.77
N GLU A 794 -25.81 -9.00 -10.94
CA GLU A 794 -26.22 -9.87 -9.86
C GLU A 794 -25.03 -10.74 -9.45
N SER A 795 -24.62 -10.63 -8.18
CA SER A 795 -23.55 -11.42 -7.58
C SER A 795 -23.69 -11.34 -6.06
N THR A 796 -23.31 -12.39 -5.33
CA THR A 796 -23.43 -12.45 -3.87
C THR A 796 -22.12 -11.98 -3.25
N TYR A 797 -22.15 -10.92 -2.44
CA TYR A 797 -20.97 -10.51 -1.67
C TYR A 797 -20.81 -11.42 -0.45
N GLU A 798 -19.57 -11.81 -0.17
CA GLU A 798 -19.18 -12.33 1.14
C GLU A 798 -18.39 -11.22 1.85
N GLU A 799 -18.71 -10.98 3.11
CA GLU A 799 -18.07 -9.92 3.91
C GLU A 799 -16.58 -10.20 4.13
N GLU A 800 -15.74 -9.15 4.00
CA GLU A 800 -14.31 -9.24 4.34
C GLU A 800 -14.04 -8.93 5.82
N GLY A 801 -14.88 -8.07 6.40
CA GLY A 801 -14.77 -7.55 7.75
C GLY A 801 -15.02 -8.58 8.83
N VAL A 802 -14.06 -8.70 9.74
CA VAL A 802 -14.29 -9.25 11.08
C VAL A 802 -14.51 -8.06 12.02
N ALA A 803 -15.57 -8.12 12.82
CA ALA A 803 -15.76 -7.20 13.94
C ALA A 803 -14.87 -7.66 15.10
N ILE A 804 -14.09 -6.74 15.66
CA ILE A 804 -13.17 -6.99 16.76
C ILE A 804 -13.69 -6.25 17.99
N ASP A 805 -13.88 -6.98 19.09
CA ASP A 805 -14.37 -6.41 20.35
C ASP A 805 -13.35 -5.46 20.99
N ALA A 806 -13.79 -4.60 21.91
CA ALA A 806 -12.94 -3.53 22.46
C ALA A 806 -11.66 -4.05 23.17
N GLU A 807 -11.71 -5.23 23.80
CA GLU A 807 -10.56 -5.84 24.46
C GLU A 807 -9.56 -6.38 23.42
N GLU A 808 -10.01 -7.15 22.43
CA GLU A 808 -9.17 -7.62 21.31
C GLU A 808 -8.67 -6.46 20.41
N ALA A 809 -9.44 -5.38 20.27
CA ALA A 809 -9.01 -4.13 19.62
C ALA A 809 -7.90 -3.44 20.43
N THR A 810 -7.87 -3.63 21.75
CA THR A 810 -6.80 -3.08 22.58
C THR A 810 -5.49 -3.82 22.31
N GLU A 811 -5.51 -5.15 22.16
CA GLU A 811 -4.33 -5.98 21.85
C GLU A 811 -3.91 -5.95 20.36
N SER A 812 -4.85 -5.94 19.41
CA SER A 812 -4.54 -6.01 17.97
C SER A 812 -3.94 -4.72 17.40
N ILE A 813 -4.18 -3.58 18.05
CA ILE A 813 -3.63 -2.26 17.72
C ILE A 813 -2.27 -2.02 18.42
N THR A 814 -1.85 -2.86 19.39
CA THR A 814 -0.51 -2.85 20.00
C THR A 814 0.42 -3.86 19.33
#